data_AF-A0A381VFE0-F1
#
_entry.id   AF-A0A381VFE0-F1
#
_cell.length_a   1.000
_cell.length_b   1.000
_cell.length_c   1.000
_cell.angle_alpha   90.00
_cell.angle_beta   90.00
_cell.angle_gamma   90.00
#
_symmetry.space_group_name_H-M   'P 1'
#
loop_
_entity.id
_entity.type
_entity.pdbx_description
1 polymer ?
#
loop_
_entity_poly.entity_id
_entity_poly.type
_entity_poly.pdbx_seq_one_letter_code
_entity_poly.pdbx_strand_id
1 'polypeptide(L)'
;MLLFSLSLGVVSSLGQSADLDKAYRAEVRPLLDQFCFDCHADDDAEADIDLDSFQSADDIRSNTKVWIKVDDMLSSRQMPPKKSDQPSDAQRGKLQKWVHAFLLEEAKARAGDPGEVVLRRLNNDEYNYSVRDLTGVASLNPTREFPVDGAAGEGFTNAGDALVMSPALVSKFLDAGKEVAQHAVLLPDGIRFSKYLTERDRADDLMNRIQRFYAKYMDTGSNAGDNWDDSAEAKASVINRNGSIPIEHYFAATLGERDALAKGEKSVVAVAEARGLNAKYLGLLWVMLNRNSDPDGSFLLNNIRKRWRATRDGNHMPIVEEVRRWQQVLWRFDPIGHIGRAGGPTAWMNSENMIRTTADFNLELKRSADGGDVLVYLAASDVGDGNEHDFVRWRNPRLVGGGKADLSMRDVPGLAKRLAKLRRKTLDNTAKFLAAAAEVTSDEPDVAALAKRHEVDAVALGAWLDYLALGPGGPVVIDGLFTRKMLNSGGYDFVNGWGTPGTPSVAANSSDSEVRIPGTARPHTVVAHPSPTAFVAVGWRSPIDGIVSVSAKIADAHSCGNGVEWWVQHRTSRKVGNLGHGEFEVNGSSGMTAKTVSVQEGEVILIAIGPRQGNHSCDLTQIDMTITETSGDKRVWDVAKDISGNILGGNPLKDSHGHAGVWYFFSGNVADVTKVSGGMMTVPTGSLLSSWKAETNAAKRAGLAKRIEAVATGAEIPRPGSPDAILLQHLQKISVPRRFESVLKTIVPDERFGKHPLGQPVVTADLISKAPSIVELRIPAELAEGRTLVLSGELEPEHGEKGSVQLTASMTKPEANELSPGRSIIVAAGSDSEKRLIAGLDDFRDLFPASLCYPRIVPVDEVVTIALYHREDEPLQRLMLDEAGKTELDRLWDELIYVSKEPLKLVVSHEQNAAFATQDRPDMVVAFAPMRNPIRKQANAFRKRLEADEPKHLYEVLQFADRAWRRPLTGEEQENLRMLYRGLREQEIAHEKAIQLTIARVLTSPAFLYRREQPGGGAKPEVVSSYEQAARLSYFLWSSLPDKELRQASEEGELANEKTLLAQTRRMLRDSRTRRMAEQFACQWLHISGFNQNNDKNVKLYPEFPELRGAMYEESVRFFEDMFRN
;
A
#
# COMPACT_ATOMS: atom_id res chain seq x y z
N MET A 1 -3.17 -32.61 54.67
CA MET A 1 -2.53 -33.73 55.41
C MET A 1 -1.17 -33.25 55.88
N LEU A 2 -1.06 -32.80 57.13
CA LEU A 2 0.18 -32.75 57.91
C LEU A 2 -0.26 -32.58 59.37
N LEU A 3 0.02 -33.61 60.14
CA LEU A 3 -0.39 -33.84 61.52
C LEU A 3 0.47 -33.02 62.47
N PHE A 4 -0.19 -32.27 63.37
CA PHE A 4 0.37 -31.98 64.69
C PHE A 4 -0.73 -32.23 65.73
N SER A 5 -0.74 -33.46 66.25
CA SER A 5 -1.39 -33.80 67.51
C SER A 5 -0.43 -33.47 68.65
N LEU A 6 -0.84 -32.61 69.59
CA LEU A 6 -0.30 -32.65 70.94
C LEU A 6 -1.30 -32.06 71.95
N SER A 7 -1.66 -32.94 72.89
CA SER A 7 -2.14 -32.69 74.26
C SER A 7 -3.46 -31.94 74.46
N LEU A 8 -4.57 -32.70 74.48
CA LEU A 8 -5.72 -32.39 75.33
C LEU A 8 -5.26 -32.40 76.80
N GLY A 9 -4.98 -31.21 77.34
CA GLY A 9 -5.12 -30.96 78.77
C GLY A 9 -6.60 -30.75 79.07
N VAL A 10 -7.12 -31.52 80.03
CA VAL A 10 -8.47 -31.39 80.59
C VAL A 10 -8.64 -29.96 81.13
N VAL A 11 -9.31 -29.09 80.37
CA VAL A 11 -9.87 -27.84 80.88
C VAL A 11 -11.35 -28.12 81.14
N SER A 12 -11.71 -28.10 82.43
CA SER A 12 -13.07 -28.30 82.91
C SER A 12 -14.10 -27.48 82.15
N SER A 13 -15.22 -28.15 81.88
CA SER A 13 -16.49 -27.58 81.47
C SER A 13 -16.94 -26.43 82.40
N LEU A 14 -16.86 -25.20 81.91
CA LEU A 14 -17.84 -24.15 82.23
C LEU A 14 -18.68 -23.99 80.98
N GLY A 15 -19.60 -24.92 80.77
CA GLY A 15 -20.37 -25.06 79.54
C GLY A 15 -21.85 -25.11 79.83
N GLN A 16 -22.42 -23.97 80.25
CA GLN A 16 -23.85 -23.62 80.18
C GLN A 16 -24.03 -22.15 80.62
N SER A 17 -24.90 -21.38 79.96
CA SER A 17 -25.12 -19.97 80.28
C SER A 17 -25.56 -19.73 81.74
N ALA A 18 -26.16 -20.75 82.37
CA ALA A 18 -26.55 -20.74 83.77
C ALA A 18 -25.36 -20.68 84.76
N ASP A 19 -24.19 -21.23 84.40
CA ASP A 19 -22.99 -21.18 85.24
C ASP A 19 -22.33 -19.80 85.20
N LEU A 20 -22.42 -19.08 84.08
CA LEU A 20 -21.89 -17.73 83.93
C LEU A 20 -22.72 -16.68 84.69
N ASP A 21 -24.06 -16.78 84.69
CA ASP A 21 -24.92 -15.89 85.51
C ASP A 21 -24.70 -16.11 87.00
N LYS A 22 -24.56 -17.38 87.42
CA LYS A 22 -24.25 -17.70 88.82
C LYS A 22 -22.88 -17.16 89.23
N ALA A 23 -21.86 -17.33 88.39
CA ALA A 23 -20.53 -16.77 88.62
C ALA A 23 -20.54 -15.23 88.60
N TYR A 24 -21.35 -14.61 87.74
CA TYR A 24 -21.51 -13.16 87.70
C TYR A 24 -21.98 -12.63 89.06
N ARG A 25 -23.09 -13.16 89.56
CA ARG A 25 -23.68 -12.74 90.84
C ARG A 25 -22.79 -13.04 92.04
N ALA A 26 -22.15 -14.21 92.06
CA ALA A 26 -21.38 -14.65 93.23
C ALA A 26 -19.94 -14.11 93.27
N GLU A 27 -19.33 -13.81 92.11
CA GLU A 27 -17.89 -13.62 92.02
C GLU A 27 -17.46 -12.34 91.29
N VAL A 28 -18.25 -11.82 90.37
CA VAL A 28 -17.92 -10.63 89.55
C VAL A 28 -18.57 -9.40 90.13
N ARG A 29 -19.88 -9.47 90.42
CA ARG A 29 -20.65 -8.34 90.94
C ARG A 29 -20.12 -7.78 92.26
N PRO A 30 -19.69 -8.59 93.24
CA PRO A 30 -19.03 -8.05 94.44
C PRO A 30 -17.73 -7.29 94.13
N LEU A 31 -17.03 -7.62 93.05
CA LEU A 31 -15.83 -6.90 92.62
C LEU A 31 -16.18 -5.60 91.90
N LEU A 32 -17.29 -5.56 91.14
CA LEU A 32 -17.79 -4.31 90.56
C LEU A 32 -18.29 -3.35 91.64
N ASP A 33 -18.98 -3.87 92.65
CA ASP A 33 -19.40 -3.13 93.84
C ASP A 33 -18.20 -2.51 94.55
N GLN A 34 -17.14 -3.29 94.76
CA GLN A 34 -15.95 -2.81 95.46
C GLN A 34 -15.10 -1.81 94.65
N PHE A 35 -15.03 -1.94 93.32
CA PHE A 35 -14.01 -1.24 92.52
C PHE A 35 -14.55 -0.36 91.39
N CYS A 36 -15.84 -0.45 91.05
CA CYS A 36 -16.41 0.18 89.86
C CYS A 36 -17.64 1.05 90.16
N PHE A 37 -18.52 0.66 91.07
CA PHE A 37 -19.79 1.36 91.28
C PHE A 37 -19.66 2.75 91.91
N ASP A 38 -18.54 3.07 92.58
CA ASP A 38 -18.25 4.44 93.04
C ASP A 38 -18.25 5.49 91.91
N CYS A 39 -17.99 5.08 90.66
CA CYS A 39 -17.96 5.98 89.50
C CYS A 39 -18.90 5.55 88.35
N HIS A 40 -19.34 4.29 88.33
CA HIS A 40 -20.13 3.70 87.24
C HIS A 40 -21.47 3.14 87.73
N ALA A 41 -22.17 3.86 88.62
CA ALA A 41 -23.53 3.53 89.05
C ALA A 41 -24.41 4.80 89.00
N ASP A 42 -25.73 4.59 88.88
CA ASP A 42 -26.78 5.61 88.86
C ASP A 42 -26.69 6.64 87.70
N ASP A 43 -27.58 7.64 87.71
CA ASP A 43 -27.73 8.68 86.68
C ASP A 43 -26.50 9.60 86.53
N ASP A 44 -25.56 9.56 87.49
CA ASP A 44 -24.33 10.37 87.52
C ASP A 44 -23.08 9.59 87.05
N ALA A 45 -23.25 8.41 86.43
CA ALA A 45 -22.16 7.54 86.02
C ALA A 45 -21.19 8.20 85.00
N GLU A 46 -19.89 8.06 85.24
CA GLU A 46 -18.87 8.62 84.36
C GLU A 46 -18.88 7.97 82.97
N ALA A 47 -18.66 8.79 81.93
CA ALA A 47 -18.61 8.40 80.53
C ALA A 47 -19.89 7.72 79.98
N ASP A 48 -21.05 7.98 80.61
CA ASP A 48 -22.35 7.39 80.29
C ASP A 48 -22.32 5.84 80.37
N ILE A 49 -21.51 5.28 81.29
CA ILE A 49 -21.40 3.84 81.53
C ILE A 49 -21.93 3.53 82.94
N ASP A 50 -23.20 3.12 83.01
CA ASP A 50 -23.83 2.59 84.22
C ASP A 50 -23.69 1.06 84.27
N LEU A 51 -22.79 0.58 85.12
CA LEU A 51 -22.54 -0.84 85.31
C LEU A 51 -23.54 -1.49 86.29
N ASP A 52 -24.25 -0.72 87.13
CA ASP A 52 -25.24 -1.28 88.06
C ASP A 52 -26.56 -1.68 87.35
N SER A 53 -26.87 -1.06 86.20
CA SER A 53 -27.96 -1.51 85.33
C SER A 53 -27.87 -2.99 84.91
N PHE A 54 -26.67 -3.58 84.94
CA PHE A 54 -26.42 -4.97 84.58
C PHE A 54 -26.62 -5.92 85.77
N GLN A 55 -27.87 -6.15 86.15
CA GLN A 55 -28.19 -6.93 87.35
C GLN A 55 -27.95 -8.44 87.17
N SER A 56 -27.99 -8.92 85.94
CA SER A 56 -27.85 -10.31 85.51
C SER A 56 -27.04 -10.44 84.23
N ALA A 57 -26.60 -11.66 83.90
CA ALA A 57 -25.96 -11.95 82.62
C ALA A 57 -26.87 -11.69 81.40
N ASP A 58 -28.21 -11.71 81.57
CA ASP A 58 -29.17 -11.40 80.50
C ASP A 58 -29.20 -9.91 80.16
N ASP A 59 -29.01 -9.04 81.18
CA ASP A 59 -28.88 -7.59 80.97
C ASP A 59 -27.60 -7.29 80.18
N ILE A 60 -26.52 -8.00 80.51
CA ILE A 60 -25.22 -7.91 79.80
C ILE A 60 -25.36 -8.40 78.36
N ARG A 61 -26.08 -9.51 78.13
CA ARG A 61 -26.37 -10.03 76.78
C ARG A 61 -27.12 -9.02 75.93
N SER A 62 -27.98 -8.21 76.54
CA SER A 62 -28.77 -7.18 75.86
C SER A 62 -27.94 -5.95 75.48
N ASN A 63 -26.77 -5.72 76.12
CA ASN A 63 -25.86 -4.62 75.78
C ASN A 63 -24.38 -5.00 75.94
N THR A 64 -23.92 -5.93 75.11
CA THR A 64 -22.54 -6.46 75.14
C THR A 64 -21.47 -5.41 74.78
N LYS A 65 -21.83 -4.34 74.07
CA LYS A 65 -20.90 -3.27 73.66
C LYS A 65 -20.22 -2.58 74.84
N VAL A 66 -20.96 -2.36 75.94
CA VAL A 66 -20.40 -1.78 77.17
C VAL A 66 -19.33 -2.71 77.75
N TRP A 67 -19.58 -4.01 77.73
CA TRP A 67 -18.70 -5.02 78.33
C TRP A 67 -17.45 -5.31 77.52
N ILE A 68 -17.48 -5.11 76.19
CA ILE A 68 -16.27 -5.08 75.35
C ILE A 68 -15.36 -3.92 75.80
N LYS A 69 -15.91 -2.73 76.03
CA LYS A 69 -15.13 -1.59 76.56
C LYS A 69 -14.58 -1.88 77.95
N VAL A 70 -15.35 -2.53 78.82
CA VAL A 70 -14.88 -2.96 80.15
C VAL A 70 -13.69 -3.91 80.03
N ASP A 71 -13.74 -4.89 79.13
CA ASP A 71 -12.62 -5.80 78.87
C ASP A 71 -11.36 -5.04 78.42
N ASP A 72 -11.50 -4.09 77.49
CA ASP A 72 -10.40 -3.25 77.00
C ASP A 72 -9.79 -2.39 78.12
N MET A 73 -10.62 -1.76 78.95
CA MET A 73 -10.17 -0.91 80.06
C MET A 73 -9.47 -1.71 81.16
N LEU A 74 -9.98 -2.92 81.46
CA LEU A 74 -9.36 -3.84 82.40
C LEU A 74 -8.02 -4.36 81.85
N SER A 75 -8.00 -4.77 80.57
CA SER A 75 -6.83 -5.31 79.87
C SER A 75 -5.70 -4.31 79.72
N SER A 76 -6.03 -3.05 79.43
CA SER A 76 -5.07 -1.94 79.39
C SER A 76 -4.72 -1.37 80.77
N ARG A 77 -5.31 -1.90 81.86
CA ARG A 77 -5.15 -1.43 83.24
C ARG A 77 -5.46 0.07 83.43
N GLN A 78 -6.33 0.62 82.61
CA GLN A 78 -6.75 2.02 82.70
C GLN A 78 -7.84 2.23 83.75
N MET A 79 -8.65 1.19 84.00
CA MET A 79 -9.67 1.19 85.04
C MET A 79 -9.44 0.08 86.09
N PRO A 80 -9.75 0.33 87.38
CA PRO A 80 -10.11 1.63 87.96
C PRO A 80 -8.95 2.66 87.88
N PRO A 81 -9.20 3.99 87.94
CA PRO A 81 -8.15 5.00 87.85
C PRO A 81 -7.11 4.88 88.96
N LYS A 82 -5.87 5.32 88.72
CA LYS A 82 -4.75 5.19 89.68
C LYS A 82 -5.01 5.73 91.09
N LYS A 83 -5.99 6.62 91.26
CA LYS A 83 -6.36 7.25 92.54
C LYS A 83 -7.48 6.54 93.29
N SER A 84 -8.13 5.56 92.67
CA SER A 84 -9.22 4.76 93.25
C SER A 84 -8.71 3.42 93.75
N ASP A 85 -9.52 2.73 94.56
CA ASP A 85 -9.19 1.39 95.05
C ASP A 85 -8.95 0.42 93.89
N GLN A 86 -7.85 -0.32 93.98
CA GLN A 86 -7.39 -1.20 92.90
C GLN A 86 -7.64 -2.67 93.25
N PRO A 87 -8.19 -3.47 92.33
CA PRO A 87 -8.21 -4.92 92.49
C PRO A 87 -6.80 -5.48 92.47
N SER A 88 -6.53 -6.51 93.29
CA SER A 88 -5.31 -7.32 93.17
C SER A 88 -5.22 -7.98 91.78
N ASP A 89 -4.02 -8.39 91.35
CA ASP A 89 -3.87 -9.08 90.06
C ASP A 89 -4.76 -10.34 89.96
N ALA A 90 -4.99 -11.03 91.07
CA ALA A 90 -5.89 -12.19 91.13
C ALA A 90 -7.37 -11.79 90.94
N GLN A 91 -7.82 -10.70 91.58
CA GLN A 91 -9.20 -10.19 91.42
C GLN A 91 -9.43 -9.61 90.01
N ARG A 92 -8.46 -8.87 89.47
CA ARG A 92 -8.52 -8.34 88.10
C ARG A 92 -8.54 -9.47 87.08
N GLY A 93 -7.68 -10.47 87.23
CA GLY A 93 -7.67 -11.65 86.38
C GLY A 93 -8.98 -12.42 86.45
N LYS A 94 -9.66 -12.42 87.60
CA LYS A 94 -10.99 -13.01 87.78
C LYS A 94 -12.08 -12.26 87.00
N LEU A 95 -12.11 -10.93 87.12
CA LEU A 95 -13.00 -10.05 86.35
C LEU A 95 -12.79 -10.24 84.83
N GLN A 96 -11.55 -10.09 84.36
CA GLN A 96 -11.18 -10.25 82.95
C GLN A 96 -11.55 -11.62 82.41
N LYS A 97 -11.19 -12.70 83.14
CA LYS A 97 -11.49 -14.06 82.70
C LYS A 97 -12.98 -14.30 82.56
N TRP A 98 -13.79 -13.76 83.46
CA TRP A 98 -15.25 -13.89 83.35
C TRP A 98 -15.80 -13.07 82.19
N VAL A 99 -15.43 -11.79 82.07
CA VAL A 99 -15.88 -10.91 80.96
C VAL A 99 -15.51 -11.53 79.62
N HIS A 100 -14.27 -11.97 79.47
CA HIS A 100 -13.79 -12.63 78.26
C HIS A 100 -14.54 -13.94 77.98
N ALA A 101 -14.76 -14.80 78.99
CA ALA A 101 -15.50 -16.04 78.82
C ALA A 101 -16.97 -15.79 78.43
N PHE A 102 -17.62 -14.81 79.04
CA PHE A 102 -18.99 -14.41 78.70
C PHE A 102 -19.07 -13.90 77.27
N LEU A 103 -18.22 -12.92 76.90
CA LEU A 103 -18.18 -12.37 75.54
C LEU A 103 -17.87 -13.46 74.50
N LEU A 104 -17.01 -14.42 74.82
CA LEU A 104 -16.70 -15.55 73.95
C LEU A 104 -17.91 -16.49 73.76
N GLU A 105 -18.63 -16.82 74.82
CA GLU A 105 -19.84 -17.65 74.71
C GLU A 105 -20.97 -16.92 73.97
N GLU A 106 -21.14 -15.62 74.19
CA GLU A 106 -22.09 -14.81 73.40
C GLU A 106 -21.68 -14.73 71.93
N ALA A 107 -20.38 -14.57 71.64
CA ALA A 107 -19.86 -14.59 70.27
C ALA A 107 -20.09 -15.94 69.60
N LYS A 108 -19.94 -17.07 70.32
CA LYS A 108 -20.26 -18.41 69.82
C LYS A 108 -21.76 -18.60 69.62
N ALA A 109 -22.60 -18.13 70.54
CA ALA A 109 -24.05 -18.24 70.46
C ALA A 109 -24.63 -17.44 69.28
N ARG A 110 -23.97 -16.33 68.92
CA ARG A 110 -24.29 -15.51 67.74
C ARG A 110 -23.43 -15.85 66.51
N ALA A 111 -22.62 -16.90 66.57
CA ALA A 111 -21.76 -17.28 65.46
C ALA A 111 -22.62 -17.65 64.23
N GLY A 112 -22.40 -16.91 63.13
CA GLY A 112 -23.18 -17.05 61.90
C GLY A 112 -24.29 -16.01 61.72
N ASP A 113 -24.57 -15.17 62.73
CA ASP A 113 -25.41 -13.98 62.59
C ASP A 113 -24.51 -12.76 62.29
N PRO A 114 -24.53 -12.22 61.05
CA PRO A 114 -23.73 -11.06 60.68
C PRO A 114 -24.27 -9.73 61.23
N GLY A 115 -25.40 -9.75 61.95
CA GLY A 115 -26.09 -8.55 62.44
C GLY A 115 -27.10 -7.99 61.44
N GLU A 116 -27.66 -6.84 61.79
CA GLU A 116 -28.68 -6.17 60.97
C GLU A 116 -28.12 -5.67 59.64
N VAL A 117 -28.89 -5.86 58.57
CA VAL A 117 -28.55 -5.35 57.26
C VAL A 117 -29.10 -3.94 57.11
N VAL A 118 -28.19 -2.97 57.02
CA VAL A 118 -28.54 -1.58 56.75
C VAL A 118 -28.57 -1.31 55.25
N LEU A 119 -29.42 -0.38 54.82
CA LEU A 119 -29.52 -0.01 53.42
C LEU A 119 -28.20 0.63 52.95
N ARG A 120 -27.49 -0.03 52.04
CA ARG A 120 -26.19 0.40 51.54
C ARG A 120 -26.25 0.82 50.08
N ARG A 121 -25.91 2.08 49.79
CA ARG A 121 -25.60 2.49 48.40
C ARG A 121 -24.22 1.99 47.98
N LEU A 122 -23.98 1.93 46.67
CA LEU A 122 -22.63 1.78 46.16
C LEU A 122 -21.80 2.99 46.57
N ASN A 123 -20.60 2.74 47.09
CA ASN A 123 -19.60 3.79 47.25
C ASN A 123 -19.01 4.17 45.86
N ASN A 124 -18.20 5.21 45.81
CA ASN A 124 -17.65 5.75 44.56
C ASN A 124 -16.86 4.70 43.75
N ASP A 125 -16.03 3.90 44.43
CA ASP A 125 -15.22 2.86 43.81
C ASP A 125 -16.08 1.68 43.32
N GLU A 126 -17.03 1.22 44.13
CA GLU A 126 -17.99 0.18 43.77
C GLU A 126 -18.82 0.58 42.54
N TYR A 127 -19.26 1.85 42.46
CA TYR A 127 -19.95 2.35 41.27
C TYR A 127 -19.04 2.31 40.04
N ASN A 128 -17.81 2.82 40.16
CA ASN A 128 -16.84 2.81 39.06
C ASN A 128 -16.53 1.39 38.57
N TYR A 129 -16.22 0.46 39.48
CA TYR A 129 -15.93 -0.93 39.11
C TYR A 129 -17.15 -1.62 38.50
N SER A 130 -18.35 -1.40 39.05
CA SER A 130 -19.59 -1.96 38.50
C SER A 130 -19.84 -1.46 37.07
N VAL A 131 -19.66 -0.17 36.82
CA VAL A 131 -19.77 0.43 35.48
C VAL A 131 -18.72 -0.14 34.52
N ARG A 132 -17.46 -0.25 34.95
CA ARG A 132 -16.38 -0.80 34.12
C ARG A 132 -16.63 -2.26 33.76
N ASP A 133 -17.10 -3.08 34.70
CA ASP A 133 -17.40 -4.49 34.47
C ASP A 133 -18.67 -4.68 33.62
N LEU A 134 -19.67 -3.80 33.73
CA LEU A 134 -20.87 -3.82 32.88
C LEU A 134 -20.56 -3.46 31.42
N THR A 135 -19.71 -2.46 31.22
CA THR A 135 -19.46 -1.86 29.91
C THR A 135 -18.22 -2.40 29.22
N GLY A 136 -17.27 -2.96 29.97
CA GLY A 136 -15.93 -3.31 29.49
C GLY A 136 -15.01 -2.11 29.22
N VAL A 137 -15.44 -0.88 29.55
CA VAL A 137 -14.66 0.34 29.29
C VAL A 137 -13.86 0.73 30.54
N ALA A 138 -12.61 0.24 30.62
CA ALA A 138 -11.75 0.44 31.79
C ALA A 138 -11.44 1.93 32.11
N SER A 139 -11.50 2.82 31.11
CA SER A 139 -11.21 4.25 31.27
C SER A 139 -12.35 5.05 31.92
N LEU A 140 -13.53 4.46 32.14
CA LEU A 140 -14.65 5.17 32.77
C LEU A 140 -14.34 5.52 34.23
N ASN A 141 -14.50 6.79 34.58
CA ASN A 141 -14.42 7.29 35.96
C ASN A 141 -15.51 8.35 36.20
N PRO A 142 -16.80 7.93 36.17
CA PRO A 142 -17.93 8.84 36.34
C PRO A 142 -18.02 9.48 37.73
N THR A 143 -17.42 8.87 38.77
CA THR A 143 -17.50 9.39 40.15
C THR A 143 -16.40 10.39 40.50
N ARG A 144 -15.56 10.81 39.55
CA ARG A 144 -14.41 11.71 39.80
C ARG A 144 -14.79 13.04 40.47
N GLU A 145 -16.03 13.50 40.27
CA GLU A 145 -16.56 14.73 40.85
C GLU A 145 -17.54 14.49 41.99
N PHE A 146 -17.66 13.25 42.46
CA PHE A 146 -18.54 12.94 43.58
C PHE A 146 -17.87 13.40 44.88
N PRO A 147 -18.66 13.76 45.90
CA PRO A 147 -18.13 13.90 47.25
C PRO A 147 -17.40 12.62 47.68
N VAL A 148 -16.32 12.78 48.44
CA VAL A 148 -15.61 11.64 49.04
C VAL A 148 -16.58 10.94 50.00
N ASP A 149 -16.64 9.61 49.92
CA ASP A 149 -17.45 8.82 50.85
C ASP A 149 -16.85 8.90 52.26
N GLY A 150 -17.69 9.15 53.25
CA GLY A 150 -17.27 9.15 54.65
C GLY A 150 -16.88 7.74 55.09
N ALA A 151 -15.71 7.61 55.70
CA ALA A 151 -15.39 6.44 56.50
C ALA A 151 -16.14 6.54 57.83
N ALA A 152 -16.88 5.50 58.22
CA ALA A 152 -17.42 5.42 59.58
C ALA A 152 -16.27 5.35 60.61
N GLY A 153 -16.58 5.29 61.90
CA GLY A 153 -15.57 5.16 62.96
C GLY A 153 -14.58 4.00 62.78
N GLU A 154 -14.93 3.01 61.96
CA GLU A 154 -14.09 1.83 61.64
C GLU A 154 -13.17 2.00 60.42
N GLY A 155 -13.19 3.14 59.72
CA GLY A 155 -12.24 3.43 58.64
C GLY A 155 -12.62 2.93 57.25
N PHE A 156 -13.76 2.24 57.08
CA PHE A 156 -14.22 1.74 55.78
C PHE A 156 -15.18 2.69 55.08
N THR A 157 -14.94 2.97 53.79
CA THR A 157 -15.78 3.84 52.94
C THR A 157 -17.04 3.14 52.42
N ASN A 158 -17.28 1.91 52.87
CA ASN A 158 -18.38 1.08 52.41
C ASN A 158 -19.36 0.71 53.55
N ALA A 159 -19.18 1.32 54.73
CA ALA A 159 -20.10 1.19 55.85
C ALA A 159 -21.45 1.85 55.51
N GLY A 160 -22.54 1.07 55.55
CA GLY A 160 -23.85 1.52 55.07
C GLY A 160 -24.37 2.77 55.78
N ASP A 161 -24.20 2.84 57.11
CA ASP A 161 -24.69 3.95 57.94
C ASP A 161 -24.00 5.30 57.66
N ALA A 162 -22.80 5.27 57.06
CA ALA A 162 -22.06 6.47 56.67
C ALA A 162 -22.38 6.94 55.24
N LEU A 163 -23.07 6.12 54.44
CA LEU A 163 -23.30 6.37 53.02
C LEU A 163 -24.62 7.12 52.76
N VAL A 164 -24.65 8.39 53.17
CA VAL A 164 -25.82 9.26 52.99
C VAL A 164 -26.05 9.65 51.52
N MET A 165 -27.31 9.83 51.12
CA MET A 165 -27.71 10.35 49.80
C MET A 165 -28.18 11.80 49.90
N SER A 166 -27.43 12.73 49.31
CA SER A 166 -27.81 14.15 49.23
C SER A 166 -28.47 14.48 47.88
N PRO A 167 -29.28 15.55 47.78
CA PRO A 167 -29.85 15.98 46.50
C PRO A 167 -28.79 16.25 45.43
N ALA A 168 -27.64 16.83 45.81
CA ALA A 168 -26.52 17.05 44.90
C ALA A 168 -25.91 15.75 44.38
N LEU A 169 -25.81 14.72 45.24
CA LEU A 169 -25.30 13.41 44.84
C LEU A 169 -26.26 12.70 43.85
N VAL A 170 -27.58 12.86 44.02
CA VAL A 170 -28.56 12.33 43.05
C VAL A 170 -28.37 12.93 41.66
N SER A 171 -28.16 14.24 41.56
CA SER A 171 -27.84 14.89 40.28
C SER A 171 -26.54 14.36 39.68
N LYS A 172 -25.50 14.19 40.51
CA LYS A 172 -24.21 13.62 40.09
C LYS A 172 -24.34 12.18 39.58
N PHE A 173 -25.19 11.34 40.19
CA PHE A 173 -25.49 10.00 39.66
C PHE A 173 -26.19 10.05 38.29
N LEU A 174 -27.08 11.02 38.07
CA LEU A 174 -27.73 11.19 36.76
C LEU A 174 -26.74 11.62 35.68
N ASP A 175 -25.84 12.55 36.01
CA ASP A 175 -24.80 13.00 35.08
C ASP A 175 -23.81 11.86 34.78
N ALA A 176 -23.42 11.09 35.80
CA ALA A 176 -22.65 9.86 35.65
C ALA A 176 -23.35 8.84 34.74
N GLY A 177 -24.65 8.57 34.96
CA GLY A 177 -25.42 7.66 34.12
C GLY A 177 -25.50 8.12 32.67
N LYS A 178 -25.64 9.43 32.43
CA LYS A 178 -25.61 10.03 31.09
C LYS A 178 -24.22 9.94 30.45
N GLU A 179 -23.15 10.19 31.21
CA GLU A 179 -21.77 10.06 30.75
C GLU A 179 -21.51 8.63 30.28
N VAL A 180 -21.80 7.63 31.12
CA VAL A 180 -21.64 6.21 30.79
C VAL A 180 -22.48 5.83 29.57
N ALA A 181 -23.74 6.31 29.50
CA ALA A 181 -24.61 5.99 28.38
C ALA A 181 -24.10 6.53 27.03
N GLN A 182 -23.37 7.64 26.98
CA GLN A 182 -22.79 8.17 25.73
C GLN A 182 -21.79 7.20 25.08
N HIS A 183 -21.21 6.29 25.86
CA HIS A 183 -20.31 5.25 25.38
C HIS A 183 -21.04 4.09 24.68
N ALA A 184 -22.37 4.02 24.76
CA ALA A 184 -23.16 3.02 24.06
C ALA A 184 -23.08 3.22 22.53
N VAL A 185 -22.84 2.13 21.81
CA VAL A 185 -22.78 2.04 20.35
C VAL A 185 -23.82 1.03 19.92
N LEU A 186 -24.75 1.47 19.07
CA LEU A 186 -25.76 0.60 18.47
C LEU A 186 -25.12 -0.24 17.36
N LEU A 187 -25.45 -1.53 17.33
CA LEU A 187 -24.95 -2.52 16.38
C LEU A 187 -26.12 -3.28 15.75
N PRO A 188 -25.96 -3.90 14.57
CA PRO A 188 -27.01 -4.70 13.91
C PRO A 188 -27.71 -5.75 14.78
N ASP A 189 -26.99 -6.29 15.76
CA ASP A 189 -27.37 -7.38 16.64
C ASP A 189 -27.54 -6.95 18.10
N GLY A 190 -27.38 -5.67 18.44
CA GLY A 190 -27.48 -5.23 19.84
C GLY A 190 -26.76 -3.94 20.18
N ILE A 191 -26.15 -3.89 21.37
CA ILE A 191 -25.42 -2.72 21.87
C ILE A 191 -24.07 -3.18 22.41
N ARG A 192 -23.02 -2.43 22.12
CA ARG A 192 -21.74 -2.50 22.86
C ARG A 192 -21.41 -1.15 23.48
N PHE A 193 -20.42 -1.13 24.37
CA PHE A 193 -19.83 0.12 24.82
C PHE A 193 -18.45 0.31 24.17
N SER A 194 -18.10 1.56 23.90
CA SER A 194 -16.83 1.97 23.31
C SER A 194 -16.15 2.98 24.20
N LYS A 195 -14.82 2.94 24.32
CA LYS A 195 -14.06 4.02 24.96
C LYS A 195 -14.13 5.35 24.20
N TYR A 196 -14.53 5.31 22.93
CA TYR A 196 -14.64 6.48 22.06
C TYR A 196 -16.08 7.02 21.98
N LEU A 197 -16.19 8.35 21.94
CA LEU A 197 -17.46 9.06 21.89
C LEU A 197 -17.88 9.45 20.48
N THR A 198 -16.94 9.66 19.57
CA THR A 198 -17.25 10.09 18.20
C THR A 198 -17.47 8.91 17.27
N GLU A 199 -18.32 9.09 16.27
CA GLU A 199 -18.56 8.08 15.23
C GLU A 199 -17.28 7.76 14.43
N ARG A 200 -16.46 8.78 14.16
CA ARG A 200 -15.18 8.64 13.44
C ARG A 200 -14.22 7.72 14.18
N ASP A 201 -13.95 7.99 15.46
CA ASP A 201 -13.04 7.17 16.25
C ASP A 201 -13.54 5.72 16.40
N ARG A 202 -14.87 5.52 16.45
CA ARG A 202 -15.49 4.18 16.48
C ARG A 202 -15.31 3.45 15.15
N ALA A 203 -15.45 4.15 14.02
CA ALA A 203 -15.17 3.59 12.70
C ALA A 203 -13.68 3.27 12.53
N ASP A 204 -12.78 4.16 12.97
CA ASP A 204 -11.34 3.93 12.96
C ASP A 204 -10.94 2.70 13.79
N ASP A 205 -11.54 2.51 14.97
CA ASP A 205 -11.35 1.30 15.78
C ASP A 205 -11.82 0.03 15.06
N LEU A 206 -12.95 0.07 14.36
CA LEU A 206 -13.48 -1.05 13.56
C LEU A 206 -12.58 -1.36 12.36
N MET A 207 -12.11 -0.35 11.63
CA MET A 207 -11.14 -0.52 10.56
C MET A 207 -9.85 -1.18 11.08
N ASN A 208 -9.32 -0.70 12.21
CA ASN A 208 -8.15 -1.30 12.85
C ASN A 208 -8.41 -2.76 13.29
N ARG A 209 -9.64 -3.11 13.70
CA ARG A 209 -10.02 -4.51 13.99
C ARG A 209 -10.00 -5.37 12.73
N ILE A 210 -10.53 -4.89 11.60
CA ILE A 210 -10.51 -5.60 10.32
C ILE A 210 -9.06 -5.73 9.80
N GLN A 211 -8.28 -4.66 9.85
CA GLN A 211 -6.86 -4.68 9.46
C GLN A 211 -6.05 -5.67 10.29
N ARG A 212 -6.25 -5.71 11.62
CA ARG A 212 -5.66 -6.74 12.49
C ARG A 212 -6.16 -8.13 12.19
N PHE A 213 -7.41 -8.29 11.73
CA PHE A 213 -7.92 -9.57 11.28
C PHE A 213 -7.21 -10.02 9.99
N TYR A 214 -7.07 -9.16 9.00
CA TYR A 214 -6.34 -9.42 7.76
C TYR A 214 -4.87 -9.77 8.01
N ALA A 215 -4.19 -8.98 8.85
CA ALA A 215 -2.77 -9.14 9.18
C ALA A 215 -2.39 -10.53 9.76
N LYS A 216 -3.36 -11.33 10.23
CA LYS A 216 -3.12 -12.71 10.67
C LYS A 216 -2.77 -13.67 9.53
N TYR A 217 -3.07 -13.32 8.28
CA TYR A 217 -3.05 -14.25 7.14
C TYR A 217 -2.14 -13.82 5.99
N MET A 218 -1.66 -12.58 6.00
CA MET A 218 -0.92 -11.96 4.90
C MET A 218 0.44 -11.47 5.39
N ASP A 219 1.38 -11.31 4.45
CA ASP A 219 2.62 -10.59 4.72
C ASP A 219 2.33 -9.07 4.79
N THR A 220 2.73 -8.43 5.88
CA THR A 220 2.58 -6.99 6.09
C THR A 220 3.93 -6.30 5.90
N GLY A 221 4.35 -6.16 4.65
CA GLY A 221 5.51 -5.32 4.30
C GLY A 221 5.23 -3.84 4.59
N SER A 222 6.19 -3.11 5.15
CA SER A 222 6.02 -1.70 5.56
C SER A 222 5.70 -0.69 4.43
N ASN A 223 5.57 -1.13 3.18
CA ASN A 223 5.34 -0.26 2.03
C ASN A 223 3.85 -0.14 1.69
N ALA A 224 3.16 0.71 2.44
CA ALA A 224 1.86 1.23 2.07
C ALA A 224 2.00 2.33 0.99
N GLY A 225 2.43 1.99 -0.23
CA GLY A 225 2.39 2.89 -1.39
C GLY A 225 1.24 2.54 -2.34
N ASP A 226 0.21 3.39 -2.41
CA ASP A 226 -0.84 3.39 -3.44
C ASP A 226 -1.16 4.87 -3.71
N ASN A 227 -0.11 5.67 -3.89
CA ASN A 227 -0.32 7.02 -4.39
C ASN A 227 -0.41 6.94 -5.90
N TRP A 228 -1.29 7.75 -6.49
CA TRP A 228 -1.42 7.90 -7.96
C TRP A 228 -0.09 8.23 -8.65
N ASP A 229 0.86 8.76 -7.88
CA ASP A 229 2.21 9.20 -8.26
C ASP A 229 3.31 8.12 -8.07
N ASP A 230 2.94 6.86 -7.94
CA ASP A 230 3.92 5.77 -7.87
C ASP A 230 4.73 5.65 -9.17
N SER A 231 6.05 5.49 -9.05
CA SER A 231 6.96 5.26 -10.18
C SER A 231 6.60 3.98 -10.96
N ALA A 232 7.08 3.87 -12.21
CA ALA A 232 6.87 2.66 -13.01
C ALA A 232 7.42 1.39 -12.32
N GLU A 233 8.51 1.49 -11.54
CA GLU A 233 9.02 0.37 -10.74
C GLU A 233 8.09 0.01 -9.56
N ALA A 234 7.51 1.02 -8.89
CA ALA A 234 6.55 0.78 -7.81
C ALA A 234 5.28 0.10 -8.32
N LYS A 235 4.81 0.42 -9.54
CA LYS A 235 3.69 -0.24 -10.24
C LYS A 235 4.02 -1.66 -10.71
N ALA A 236 5.30 -1.99 -10.93
CA ALA A 236 5.74 -3.35 -11.31
C ALA A 236 5.89 -4.30 -10.10
N SER A 237 6.07 -3.78 -8.88
CA SER A 237 6.32 -4.54 -7.65
C SER A 237 5.06 -4.74 -6.79
N VAL A 238 3.90 -4.98 -7.40
CA VAL A 238 2.61 -5.06 -6.66
C VAL A 238 2.52 -6.25 -5.70
N ILE A 239 3.23 -7.35 -5.95
CA ILE A 239 3.21 -8.54 -5.06
C ILE A 239 3.88 -8.27 -3.69
N ASN A 240 4.77 -7.26 -3.63
CA ASN A 240 5.35 -6.80 -2.36
C ASN A 240 4.47 -5.75 -1.67
N ARG A 241 3.27 -5.45 -2.20
CA ARG A 241 2.28 -4.59 -1.56
C ARG A 241 1.46 -5.44 -0.60
N ASN A 242 1.17 -4.86 0.56
CA ASN A 242 0.40 -5.45 1.65
C ASN A 242 -0.79 -6.28 1.14
N GLY A 243 -0.82 -7.57 1.46
CA GLY A 243 -1.97 -8.44 1.20
C GLY A 243 -1.63 -9.80 0.60
N SER A 244 -0.39 -10.04 0.18
CA SER A 244 0.02 -11.30 -0.44
C SER A 244 0.12 -12.45 0.57
N ILE A 245 -0.07 -13.68 0.06
CA ILE A 245 0.14 -14.91 0.82
C ILE A 245 1.66 -15.08 1.05
N PRO A 246 2.12 -15.39 2.27
CA PRO A 246 3.54 -15.70 2.53
C PRO A 246 3.90 -17.12 2.02
N ILE A 247 3.76 -17.34 0.70
CA ILE A 247 3.88 -18.65 0.02
C ILE A 247 5.22 -19.34 0.26
N GLU A 248 6.26 -18.57 0.55
CA GLU A 248 7.59 -19.07 0.90
C GLU A 248 7.54 -20.05 2.08
N HIS A 249 6.88 -19.65 3.18
CA HIS A 249 6.76 -20.50 4.36
C HIS A 249 5.94 -21.77 4.09
N TYR A 250 4.94 -21.70 3.21
CA TYR A 250 4.12 -22.85 2.81
C TYR A 250 4.91 -23.83 1.93
N PHE A 251 5.67 -23.36 0.94
CA PHE A 251 6.52 -24.24 0.13
C PHE A 251 7.67 -24.83 0.95
N ALA A 252 8.26 -24.07 1.87
CA ALA A 252 9.25 -24.59 2.82
C ALA A 252 8.67 -25.69 3.71
N ALA A 253 7.43 -25.55 4.19
CA ALA A 253 6.74 -26.58 4.98
C ALA A 253 6.45 -27.84 4.18
N THR A 254 5.89 -27.70 2.97
CA THR A 254 5.56 -28.86 2.11
C THR A 254 6.78 -29.64 1.66
N LEU A 255 7.93 -28.99 1.39
CA LEU A 255 9.18 -29.68 1.07
C LEU A 255 9.85 -30.29 2.30
N GLY A 256 9.90 -29.55 3.41
CA GLY A 256 10.55 -30.00 4.64
C GLY A 256 9.85 -31.16 5.33
N GLU A 257 8.52 -31.25 5.24
CA GLU A 257 7.71 -32.32 5.86
C GLU A 257 7.18 -33.33 4.83
N ARG A 258 7.68 -33.28 3.58
CA ARG A 258 7.14 -34.05 2.44
C ARG A 258 6.98 -35.53 2.75
N ASP A 259 8.03 -36.16 3.27
CA ASP A 259 8.05 -37.60 3.52
C ASP A 259 7.15 -37.99 4.70
N ALA A 260 7.14 -37.19 5.77
CA ALA A 260 6.30 -37.42 6.94
C ALA A 260 4.81 -37.27 6.60
N LEU A 261 4.45 -36.26 5.79
CA LEU A 261 3.09 -36.05 5.30
C LEU A 261 2.67 -37.16 4.32
N ALA A 262 3.56 -37.59 3.41
CA ALA A 262 3.27 -38.65 2.44
C ALA A 262 3.06 -40.02 3.09
N LYS A 263 3.78 -40.32 4.17
CA LYS A 263 3.63 -41.57 4.95
C LYS A 263 2.49 -41.53 5.98
N GLY A 264 1.87 -40.37 6.18
CA GLY A 264 0.86 -40.16 7.22
C GLY A 264 1.40 -40.14 8.65
N GLU A 265 2.72 -39.95 8.82
CA GLU A 265 3.37 -39.82 10.14
C GLU A 265 3.01 -38.49 10.82
N LYS A 266 2.75 -37.45 10.03
CA LYS A 266 2.20 -36.16 10.46
C LYS A 266 0.96 -35.81 9.65
N SER A 267 0.00 -35.14 10.28
CA SER A 267 -1.14 -34.54 9.57
C SER A 267 -0.78 -33.11 9.09
N VAL A 268 -1.49 -32.63 8.06
CA VAL A 268 -1.36 -31.24 7.59
C VAL A 268 -1.63 -30.24 8.72
N VAL A 269 -2.63 -30.51 9.56
CA VAL A 269 -3.01 -29.64 10.69
C VAL A 269 -1.87 -29.54 11.71
N ALA A 270 -1.24 -30.67 12.06
CA ALA A 270 -0.12 -30.69 12.98
C ALA A 270 1.12 -29.95 12.44
N VAL A 271 1.39 -30.06 11.13
CA VAL A 271 2.47 -29.29 10.48
C VAL A 271 2.16 -27.80 10.48
N ALA A 272 0.91 -27.43 10.18
CA ALA A 272 0.48 -26.04 10.17
C ALA A 272 0.63 -25.40 11.56
N GLU A 273 0.18 -26.08 12.62
CA GLU A 273 0.31 -25.61 14.00
C GLU A 273 1.79 -25.47 14.41
N ALA A 274 2.62 -26.48 14.13
CA ALA A 274 4.05 -26.46 14.46
C ALA A 274 4.84 -25.34 13.76
N ARG A 275 4.36 -24.87 12.60
CA ARG A 275 5.02 -23.84 11.79
C ARG A 275 4.29 -22.50 11.78
N GLY A 276 3.21 -22.33 12.54
CA GLY A 276 2.41 -21.11 12.57
C GLY A 276 1.75 -20.76 11.23
N LEU A 277 1.35 -21.77 10.45
CA LEU A 277 0.74 -21.61 9.13
C LEU A 277 -0.78 -21.82 9.17
N ASN A 278 -1.49 -21.33 8.15
CA ASN A 278 -2.91 -21.62 8.00
C ASN A 278 -3.13 -23.06 7.52
N ALA A 279 -3.81 -23.88 8.32
CA ALA A 279 -4.03 -25.30 8.02
C ALA A 279 -4.88 -25.54 6.77
N LYS A 280 -5.88 -24.67 6.51
CA LYS A 280 -6.76 -24.78 5.34
C LYS A 280 -5.96 -24.57 4.05
N TYR A 281 -5.19 -23.49 3.98
CA TYR A 281 -4.37 -23.19 2.80
C TYR A 281 -3.24 -24.20 2.60
N LEU A 282 -2.55 -24.61 3.68
CA LEU A 282 -1.53 -25.66 3.59
C LEU A 282 -2.12 -26.98 3.06
N GLY A 283 -3.35 -27.32 3.46
CA GLY A 283 -4.08 -28.48 2.95
C GLY A 283 -4.40 -28.38 1.47
N LEU A 284 -4.92 -27.24 1.01
CA LEU A 284 -5.19 -27.00 -0.42
C LEU A 284 -3.91 -27.11 -1.25
N LEU A 285 -2.82 -26.50 -0.77
CA LEU A 285 -1.51 -26.57 -1.42
C LEU A 285 -0.98 -28.01 -1.46
N TRP A 286 -1.06 -28.74 -0.35
CA TRP A 286 -0.61 -30.14 -0.27
C TRP A 286 -1.40 -31.05 -1.21
N VAL A 287 -2.73 -30.90 -1.27
CA VAL A 287 -3.58 -31.64 -2.21
C VAL A 287 -3.22 -31.32 -3.65
N MET A 288 -3.02 -30.03 -3.98
CA MET A 288 -2.60 -29.62 -5.32
C MET A 288 -1.26 -30.24 -5.68
N LEU A 289 -0.26 -30.22 -4.79
CA LEU A 289 1.08 -30.74 -5.05
C LEU A 289 1.13 -32.27 -5.26
N ASN A 290 0.25 -33.01 -4.59
CA ASN A 290 0.22 -34.47 -4.64
C ASN A 290 -0.73 -35.04 -5.71
N ARG A 291 -1.57 -34.22 -6.35
CA ARG A 291 -2.43 -34.66 -7.46
C ARG A 291 -1.58 -35.09 -8.66
N ASN A 292 -1.95 -36.18 -9.34
CA ASN A 292 -1.27 -36.59 -10.57
C ASN A 292 -1.33 -35.48 -11.62
N SER A 293 -0.28 -35.37 -12.44
CA SER A 293 -0.30 -34.44 -13.56
C SER A 293 -1.33 -34.93 -14.58
N ASP A 294 -2.21 -34.04 -15.00
CA ASP A 294 -3.29 -34.30 -15.95
C ASP A 294 -3.08 -33.39 -17.16
N PRO A 295 -2.86 -33.93 -18.38
CA PRO A 295 -2.72 -33.11 -19.60
C PRO A 295 -3.90 -32.17 -19.85
N ASP A 296 -5.10 -32.56 -19.41
CA ASP A 296 -6.32 -31.75 -19.53
C ASP A 296 -6.50 -30.78 -18.33
N GLY A 297 -5.65 -30.89 -17.30
CA GLY A 297 -5.67 -30.02 -16.12
C GLY A 297 -4.84 -28.74 -16.25
N SER A 298 -4.78 -27.93 -15.19
CA SER A 298 -4.01 -26.67 -15.20
C SER A 298 -2.53 -26.88 -15.52
N PHE A 299 -2.11 -26.34 -16.68
CA PHE A 299 -0.74 -26.40 -17.17
C PHE A 299 0.27 -25.68 -16.24
N LEU A 300 -0.13 -24.57 -15.61
CA LEU A 300 0.71 -23.85 -14.63
C LEU A 300 0.90 -24.68 -13.35
N LEU A 301 -0.19 -25.22 -12.80
CA LEU A 301 -0.10 -26.05 -11.60
C LEU A 301 0.63 -27.37 -11.87
N ASN A 302 0.49 -27.93 -13.08
CA ASN A 302 1.27 -29.08 -13.53
C ASN A 302 2.78 -28.77 -13.51
N ASN A 303 3.20 -27.59 -13.96
CA ASN A 303 4.61 -27.19 -13.94
C ASN A 303 5.13 -27.02 -12.50
N ILE A 304 4.37 -26.36 -11.64
CA ILE A 304 4.70 -26.19 -10.22
C ILE A 304 4.85 -27.54 -9.52
N ARG A 305 3.91 -28.48 -9.74
CA ARG A 305 4.00 -29.86 -9.25
C ARG A 305 5.27 -30.55 -9.73
N LYS A 306 5.57 -30.45 -11.03
CA LYS A 306 6.75 -31.05 -11.64
C LYS A 306 8.03 -30.53 -11.00
N ARG A 307 8.17 -29.21 -10.82
CA ARG A 307 9.32 -28.61 -10.14
C ARG A 307 9.41 -29.04 -8.67
N TRP A 308 8.32 -28.95 -7.92
CA TRP A 308 8.27 -29.36 -6.52
C TRP A 308 8.67 -30.83 -6.30
N ARG A 309 8.24 -31.73 -7.19
CA ARG A 309 8.65 -33.15 -7.17
C ARG A 309 10.14 -33.34 -7.52
N ALA A 310 10.66 -32.52 -8.42
CA ALA A 310 12.07 -32.56 -8.82
C ALA A 310 13.00 -31.98 -7.74
N THR A 311 12.53 -31.06 -6.90
CA THR A 311 13.31 -30.48 -5.80
C THR A 311 13.62 -31.52 -4.72
N ARG A 312 14.92 -31.83 -4.56
CA ARG A 312 15.45 -32.78 -3.56
C ARG A 312 16.34 -32.14 -2.50
N ASP A 313 16.94 -30.99 -2.81
CA ASP A 313 17.82 -30.21 -1.93
C ASP A 313 17.05 -29.36 -0.88
N GLY A 314 15.73 -29.32 -0.95
CA GLY A 314 14.87 -28.51 -0.09
C GLY A 314 14.80 -27.03 -0.49
N ASN A 315 15.44 -26.63 -1.60
CA ASN A 315 15.41 -25.25 -2.07
C ASN A 315 14.07 -24.91 -2.72
N HIS A 316 13.24 -24.17 -2.00
CA HIS A 316 11.89 -23.80 -2.42
C HIS A 316 11.84 -22.51 -3.25
N MET A 317 12.90 -21.69 -3.24
CA MET A 317 12.91 -20.36 -3.86
C MET A 317 12.58 -20.35 -5.36
N PRO A 318 13.12 -21.27 -6.20
CA PRO A 318 12.78 -21.28 -7.62
C PRO A 318 11.28 -21.50 -7.90
N ILE A 319 10.59 -22.25 -7.03
CA ILE A 319 9.15 -22.50 -7.14
C ILE A 319 8.38 -21.24 -6.75
N VAL A 320 8.79 -20.59 -5.64
CA VAL A 320 8.22 -19.32 -5.17
C VAL A 320 8.37 -18.22 -6.22
N GLU A 321 9.55 -18.09 -6.83
CA GLU A 321 9.83 -17.11 -7.88
C GLU A 321 9.01 -17.37 -9.15
N GLU A 322 8.77 -18.64 -9.51
CA GLU A 322 7.85 -18.98 -10.60
C GLU A 322 6.42 -18.52 -10.29
N VAL A 323 5.89 -18.85 -9.11
CA VAL A 323 4.54 -18.42 -8.69
C VAL A 323 4.43 -16.90 -8.71
N ARG A 324 5.42 -16.18 -8.14
CA ARG A 324 5.43 -14.71 -8.11
C ARG A 324 5.47 -14.10 -9.52
N ARG A 325 6.27 -14.64 -10.45
CA ARG A 325 6.29 -14.12 -11.82
C ARG A 325 4.95 -14.31 -12.53
N TRP A 326 4.24 -15.41 -12.30
CA TRP A 326 2.88 -15.59 -12.82
C TRP A 326 1.86 -14.65 -12.15
N GLN A 327 1.98 -14.42 -10.84
CA GLN A 327 1.19 -13.43 -10.10
C GLN A 327 1.34 -12.00 -10.63
N GLN A 328 2.51 -11.64 -11.19
CA GLN A 328 2.74 -10.30 -11.75
C GLN A 328 2.00 -10.05 -13.06
N VAL A 329 1.77 -11.10 -13.86
CA VAL A 329 1.30 -10.95 -15.25
C VAL A 329 -0.17 -11.35 -15.43
N LEU A 330 -0.73 -12.11 -14.49
CA LEU A 330 -2.12 -12.58 -14.55
C LEU A 330 -3.11 -11.65 -13.85
N TRP A 331 -2.65 -10.54 -13.28
CA TRP A 331 -3.47 -9.53 -12.62
C TRP A 331 -3.10 -8.12 -13.04
N ARG A 332 -4.11 -7.26 -13.09
CA ARG A 332 -3.98 -5.80 -13.16
C ARG A 332 -4.64 -5.19 -11.93
N PHE A 333 -4.00 -4.17 -11.36
CA PHE A 333 -4.52 -3.45 -10.23
C PHE A 333 -5.04 -2.08 -10.65
N ASP A 334 -6.31 -1.80 -10.35
CA ASP A 334 -7.00 -0.58 -10.73
C ASP A 334 -7.26 0.32 -9.50
N PRO A 335 -7.24 1.66 -9.65
CA PRO A 335 -7.51 2.56 -8.54
C PRO A 335 -8.98 2.50 -8.08
N ILE A 336 -9.18 2.47 -6.76
CA ILE A 336 -10.51 2.31 -6.15
C ILE A 336 -11.44 3.50 -6.42
N GLY A 337 -10.92 4.72 -6.48
CA GLY A 337 -11.73 5.93 -6.69
C GLY A 337 -12.52 5.95 -8.00
N HIS A 338 -12.16 5.09 -8.96
CA HIS A 338 -12.83 4.93 -10.25
C HIS A 338 -13.78 3.74 -10.32
N ILE A 339 -13.83 2.88 -9.28
CA ILE A 339 -14.69 1.70 -9.26
C ILE A 339 -16.17 2.10 -9.20
N GLY A 340 -17.01 1.39 -9.95
CA GLY A 340 -18.47 1.60 -9.98
C GLY A 340 -18.95 2.68 -10.97
N ARG A 341 -18.03 3.37 -11.66
CA ARG A 341 -18.37 4.29 -12.76
C ARG A 341 -18.69 3.50 -14.02
N ALA A 342 -19.58 4.04 -14.86
CA ALA A 342 -19.88 3.42 -16.16
C ALA A 342 -18.61 3.36 -17.04
N GLY A 343 -18.21 2.17 -17.47
CA GLY A 343 -16.97 1.94 -18.24
C GLY A 343 -15.67 2.02 -17.42
N GLY A 344 -15.76 2.20 -16.10
CA GLY A 344 -14.63 2.16 -15.18
C GLY A 344 -14.27 0.73 -14.72
N PRO A 345 -13.20 0.58 -13.92
CA PRO A 345 -12.81 -0.70 -13.34
C PRO A 345 -13.89 -1.28 -12.42
N THR A 346 -13.98 -2.60 -12.35
CA THR A 346 -15.01 -3.33 -11.58
C THR A 346 -14.52 -3.81 -10.22
N ALA A 347 -13.22 -3.99 -10.06
CA ALA A 347 -12.55 -4.42 -8.83
C ALA A 347 -11.19 -3.71 -8.70
N TRP A 348 -10.58 -3.75 -7.51
CA TRP A 348 -9.21 -3.30 -7.32
C TRP A 348 -8.23 -4.30 -7.96
N MET A 349 -8.47 -5.60 -7.84
CA MET A 349 -7.66 -6.66 -8.43
C MET A 349 -8.43 -7.36 -9.56
N ASN A 350 -8.12 -7.06 -10.82
CA ASN A 350 -8.74 -7.67 -12.01
C ASN A 350 -7.82 -8.71 -12.64
N SER A 351 -8.39 -9.76 -13.24
CA SER A 351 -7.63 -10.77 -13.98
C SER A 351 -7.21 -10.26 -15.36
N GLU A 352 -5.97 -10.57 -15.75
CA GLU A 352 -5.44 -10.29 -17.08
C GLU A 352 -5.38 -11.57 -17.91
N ASN A 353 -5.93 -11.54 -19.13
CA ASN A 353 -5.90 -12.67 -20.03
C ASN A 353 -4.64 -12.61 -20.91
N MET A 354 -3.87 -13.69 -20.93
CA MET A 354 -2.67 -13.85 -21.76
C MET A 354 -2.92 -14.65 -23.04
N ILE A 355 -4.12 -15.18 -23.22
CA ILE A 355 -4.49 -15.99 -24.38
C ILE A 355 -4.86 -15.06 -25.55
N ARG A 356 -4.30 -15.34 -26.73
CA ARG A 356 -4.51 -14.59 -27.97
C ARG A 356 -4.61 -15.57 -29.14
N THR A 357 -5.11 -15.11 -30.28
CA THR A 357 -5.07 -15.87 -31.54
C THR A 357 -3.80 -15.59 -32.35
N THR A 358 -3.20 -14.43 -32.13
CA THR A 358 -1.99 -13.97 -32.81
C THR A 358 -1.07 -13.23 -31.82
N ALA A 359 0.23 -13.24 -32.08
CA ALA A 359 1.22 -12.39 -31.42
C ALA A 359 1.97 -11.56 -32.45
N ASP A 360 1.96 -10.24 -32.27
CA ASP A 360 2.74 -9.33 -33.11
C ASP A 360 4.07 -8.99 -32.43
N PHE A 361 5.16 -9.01 -33.22
CA PHE A 361 6.51 -8.75 -32.75
C PHE A 361 7.12 -7.59 -33.54
N ASN A 362 7.60 -6.59 -32.82
CA ASN A 362 8.35 -5.44 -33.36
C ASN A 362 9.70 -5.37 -32.62
N LEU A 363 10.76 -5.92 -33.22
CA LEU A 363 12.08 -6.03 -32.61
C LEU A 363 13.05 -5.01 -33.22
N GLU A 364 13.39 -3.98 -32.45
CA GLU A 364 14.42 -3.02 -32.84
C GLU A 364 15.79 -3.69 -32.89
N LEU A 365 16.45 -3.64 -34.05
CA LEU A 365 17.71 -4.33 -34.25
C LEU A 365 18.86 -3.49 -33.74
N LYS A 366 19.34 -3.80 -32.53
CA LYS A 366 20.52 -3.16 -31.94
C LYS A 366 21.79 -3.71 -32.59
N ARG A 367 22.75 -2.83 -32.88
CA ARG A 367 24.06 -3.26 -33.40
C ARG A 367 24.78 -4.11 -32.35
N SER A 368 25.43 -5.17 -32.80
CA SER A 368 26.39 -5.90 -31.97
C SER A 368 27.60 -4.99 -31.67
N ALA A 369 28.15 -5.08 -30.45
CA ALA A 369 29.25 -4.24 -29.99
C ALA A 369 30.55 -4.42 -30.80
N ASP A 370 30.69 -5.57 -31.46
CA ASP A 370 31.79 -5.94 -32.36
C ASP A 370 31.54 -5.52 -33.82
N GLY A 371 30.39 -4.89 -34.12
CA GLY A 371 29.99 -4.54 -35.48
C GLY A 371 29.57 -5.74 -36.35
N GLY A 372 29.42 -6.92 -35.76
CA GLY A 372 29.00 -8.16 -36.41
C GLY A 372 27.51 -8.23 -36.72
N ASP A 373 27.12 -9.35 -37.35
CA ASP A 373 25.73 -9.61 -37.74
C ASP A 373 24.80 -9.66 -36.53
N VAL A 374 23.57 -9.19 -36.70
CA VAL A 374 22.52 -9.25 -35.70
C VAL A 374 21.83 -10.61 -35.78
N LEU A 375 21.82 -11.36 -34.68
CA LEU A 375 21.09 -12.62 -34.57
C LEU A 375 19.72 -12.38 -33.94
N VAL A 376 18.70 -12.97 -34.55
CA VAL A 376 17.34 -13.01 -34.03
C VAL A 376 16.86 -14.45 -33.96
N TYR A 377 16.20 -14.81 -32.86
CA TYR A 377 15.65 -16.14 -32.62
C TYR A 377 14.13 -16.06 -32.58
N LEU A 378 13.47 -16.86 -33.41
CA LEU A 378 12.03 -17.10 -33.35
C LEU A 378 11.81 -18.46 -32.68
N ALA A 379 11.16 -18.48 -31.52
CA ALA A 379 10.92 -19.70 -30.77
C ALA A 379 9.43 -19.95 -30.56
N ALA A 380 9.04 -21.22 -30.69
CA ALA A 380 7.72 -21.72 -30.34
C ALA A 380 7.87 -22.83 -29.32
N SER A 381 7.16 -22.74 -28.19
CA SER A 381 7.15 -23.75 -27.12
C SER A 381 5.74 -24.30 -26.92
N ASP A 382 5.65 -25.59 -26.62
CA ASP A 382 4.41 -26.29 -26.22
C ASP A 382 3.91 -25.78 -24.84
N VAL A 383 2.60 -25.66 -24.67
CA VAL A 383 1.96 -25.22 -23.41
C VAL A 383 1.47 -26.40 -22.56
N GLY A 384 1.83 -27.62 -22.93
CA GLY A 384 1.78 -28.80 -22.07
C GLY A 384 0.65 -29.78 -22.40
N ASP A 385 -0.06 -29.60 -23.51
CA ASP A 385 -0.92 -30.61 -24.12
C ASP A 385 -0.19 -31.52 -25.11
N GLY A 386 1.10 -31.24 -25.35
CA GLY A 386 1.95 -32.02 -26.24
C GLY A 386 1.94 -31.47 -27.65
N ASN A 387 2.98 -31.80 -28.41
CA ASN A 387 3.30 -31.06 -29.64
C ASN A 387 2.71 -31.62 -30.94
N GLU A 388 1.70 -32.50 -30.88
CA GLU A 388 1.16 -33.15 -32.06
C GLU A 388 0.62 -32.11 -33.07
N HIS A 389 -0.10 -31.12 -32.55
CA HIS A 389 -0.80 -30.07 -33.31
C HIS A 389 -0.12 -28.69 -33.22
N ASP A 390 1.11 -28.60 -32.70
CA ASP A 390 1.77 -27.30 -32.49
C ASP A 390 2.48 -26.79 -33.74
N PHE A 391 1.75 -26.56 -34.82
CA PHE A 391 2.26 -25.93 -36.03
C PHE A 391 2.07 -24.42 -35.97
N VAL A 392 3.15 -23.67 -36.13
CA VAL A 392 3.19 -22.21 -36.01
C VAL A 392 3.50 -21.59 -37.35
N ARG A 393 2.70 -20.61 -37.75
CA ARG A 393 2.96 -19.72 -38.88
C ARG A 393 3.54 -18.40 -38.40
N TRP A 394 4.80 -18.14 -38.74
CA TRP A 394 5.42 -16.82 -38.66
C TRP A 394 5.15 -16.07 -39.96
N ARG A 395 4.18 -15.16 -39.90
CA ARG A 395 3.64 -14.44 -41.05
C ARG A 395 4.51 -13.26 -41.43
N ASN A 396 4.91 -13.23 -42.70
CA ASN A 396 5.65 -12.17 -43.37
C ASN A 396 6.77 -11.50 -42.51
N PRO A 397 7.75 -12.26 -41.98
CA PRO A 397 8.85 -11.65 -41.25
C PRO A 397 9.65 -10.73 -42.19
N ARG A 398 9.77 -9.46 -41.82
CA ARG A 398 10.40 -8.44 -42.67
C ARG A 398 11.07 -7.32 -41.87
N LEU A 399 12.08 -6.71 -42.47
CA LEU A 399 12.76 -5.54 -41.94
C LEU A 399 12.12 -4.26 -42.48
N VAL A 400 11.64 -3.40 -41.59
CA VAL A 400 11.01 -2.12 -41.92
C VAL A 400 11.79 -0.96 -41.30
N GLY A 401 11.54 0.27 -41.73
CA GLY A 401 12.09 1.48 -41.12
C GLY A 401 13.44 1.93 -41.69
N GLY A 402 14.02 2.96 -41.06
CA GLY A 402 15.28 3.57 -41.49
C GLY A 402 15.21 4.32 -42.81
N GLY A 403 14.00 4.72 -43.26
CA GLY A 403 13.78 5.39 -44.55
C GLY A 403 14.07 4.50 -45.78
N LYS A 404 14.15 3.18 -45.58
CA LYS A 404 14.46 2.18 -46.62
C LYS A 404 13.21 1.35 -46.93
N ALA A 405 13.11 0.81 -48.16
CA ALA A 405 12.04 -0.11 -48.52
C ALA A 405 12.03 -1.37 -47.63
N ASP A 406 10.85 -1.94 -47.41
CA ASP A 406 10.66 -3.18 -46.65
C ASP A 406 11.45 -4.33 -47.28
N LEU A 407 12.13 -5.12 -46.44
CA LEU A 407 12.92 -6.26 -46.89
C LEU A 407 12.41 -7.54 -46.23
N SER A 408 11.86 -8.46 -47.02
CA SER A 408 11.45 -9.78 -46.52
C SER A 408 12.65 -10.55 -45.98
N MET A 409 12.50 -11.19 -44.81
CA MET A 409 13.53 -12.03 -44.21
C MET A 409 13.92 -13.22 -45.08
N ARG A 410 13.00 -13.67 -45.95
CA ARG A 410 13.27 -14.65 -47.00
C ARG A 410 14.44 -14.25 -47.91
N ASP A 411 14.54 -12.96 -48.22
CA ASP A 411 15.44 -12.44 -49.24
C ASP A 411 16.78 -11.96 -48.64
N VAL A 412 16.86 -11.81 -47.30
CA VAL A 412 18.03 -11.28 -46.58
C VAL A 412 19.31 -12.08 -46.84
N PRO A 413 19.35 -13.42 -46.72
CA PRO A 413 20.59 -14.19 -46.94
C PRO A 413 21.10 -14.07 -48.39
N GLY A 414 20.19 -14.13 -49.36
CA GLY A 414 20.51 -14.00 -50.78
C GLY A 414 21.01 -12.59 -51.14
N LEU A 415 20.38 -11.55 -50.58
CA LEU A 415 20.80 -10.16 -50.74
C LEU A 415 22.18 -9.90 -50.13
N ALA A 416 22.42 -10.37 -48.90
CA ALA A 416 23.71 -10.23 -48.21
C ALA A 416 24.87 -10.79 -49.05
N LYS A 417 24.71 -12.00 -49.57
CA LYS A 417 25.71 -12.65 -50.44
C LYS A 417 25.96 -11.86 -51.72
N ARG A 418 24.93 -11.24 -52.29
CA ARG A 418 25.02 -10.43 -53.50
C ARG A 418 25.69 -9.08 -53.26
N LEU A 419 25.36 -8.40 -52.16
CA LEU A 419 25.98 -7.12 -51.76
C LEU A 419 27.47 -7.28 -51.47
N ALA A 420 27.87 -8.33 -50.76
CA ALA A 420 29.27 -8.64 -50.51
C ALA A 420 30.07 -8.83 -51.82
N LYS A 421 29.45 -9.44 -52.84
CA LYS A 421 30.06 -9.63 -54.18
C LYS A 421 30.17 -8.31 -54.96
N LEU A 422 29.15 -7.45 -54.90
CA LEU A 422 29.15 -6.14 -55.56
C LEU A 422 30.20 -5.21 -54.94
N ARG A 423 30.27 -5.13 -53.61
CA ARG A 423 31.25 -4.30 -52.89
C ARG A 423 32.67 -4.57 -53.34
N ARG A 424 33.05 -5.86 -53.39
CA ARG A 424 34.38 -6.29 -53.84
C ARG A 424 34.67 -5.81 -55.27
N LYS A 425 33.73 -6.08 -56.19
CA LYS A 425 33.86 -5.70 -57.60
C LYS A 425 33.93 -4.18 -57.82
N THR A 426 33.22 -3.38 -57.02
CA THR A 426 33.26 -1.91 -57.13
C THR A 426 34.59 -1.35 -56.65
N LEU A 427 35.10 -1.82 -55.51
CA LEU A 427 36.42 -1.42 -55.00
C LEU A 427 37.54 -1.77 -55.99
N ASP A 428 37.49 -2.96 -56.58
CA ASP A 428 38.45 -3.46 -57.59
C ASP A 428 38.46 -2.66 -58.91
N ASN A 429 37.43 -1.84 -59.17
CA ASN A 429 37.30 -1.05 -60.40
C ASN A 429 37.23 0.47 -60.14
N THR A 430 37.69 0.92 -58.97
CA THR A 430 37.66 2.33 -58.54
C THR A 430 38.19 3.30 -59.60
N ALA A 431 39.28 2.95 -60.29
CA ALA A 431 39.86 3.80 -61.33
C ALA A 431 38.94 3.96 -62.55
N LYS A 432 38.16 2.93 -62.90
CA LYS A 432 37.15 2.99 -63.98
C LYS A 432 35.96 3.86 -63.61
N PHE A 433 35.49 3.80 -62.36
CA PHE A 433 34.42 4.68 -61.87
C PHE A 433 34.84 6.16 -61.87
N LEU A 434 36.08 6.45 -61.46
CA LEU A 434 36.64 7.80 -61.53
C LEU A 434 36.80 8.28 -62.98
N ALA A 435 37.26 7.41 -63.89
CA ALA A 435 37.36 7.75 -65.31
C ALA A 435 35.99 8.12 -65.91
N ALA A 436 34.94 7.34 -65.59
CA ALA A 436 33.57 7.65 -65.99
C ALA A 436 33.11 9.00 -65.40
N ALA A 437 33.37 9.24 -64.10
CA ALA A 437 33.00 10.49 -63.46
C ALA A 437 33.71 11.73 -64.04
N ALA A 438 34.91 11.58 -64.62
CA ALA A 438 35.63 12.67 -65.25
C ALA A 438 34.99 13.14 -66.57
N GLU A 439 34.15 12.33 -67.22
CA GLU A 439 33.45 12.67 -68.49
C GLU A 439 32.12 13.40 -68.25
N VAL A 440 31.69 13.61 -67.00
CA VAL A 440 30.45 14.32 -66.68
C VAL A 440 30.64 15.82 -66.87
N THR A 441 30.15 16.35 -67.99
CA THR A 441 30.22 17.78 -68.36
C THR A 441 28.84 18.45 -68.51
N SER A 442 27.73 17.72 -68.35
CA SER A 442 26.35 18.24 -68.48
C SER A 442 25.61 18.28 -67.14
N ASP A 443 24.58 19.14 -67.06
CA ASP A 443 23.70 19.26 -65.89
C ASP A 443 22.77 18.04 -65.70
N GLU A 444 22.59 17.18 -66.71
CA GLU A 444 21.92 15.88 -66.58
C GLU A 444 22.73 14.79 -67.30
N PRO A 445 23.60 14.03 -66.60
CA PRO A 445 24.35 12.95 -67.21
C PRO A 445 23.51 11.66 -67.37
N ASP A 446 23.53 11.06 -68.56
CA ASP A 446 22.99 9.71 -68.78
C ASP A 446 23.92 8.65 -68.17
N VAL A 447 23.69 8.38 -66.88
CA VAL A 447 24.49 7.44 -66.07
C VAL A 447 24.49 6.02 -66.65
N ALA A 448 23.39 5.60 -67.29
CA ALA A 448 23.28 4.26 -67.86
C ALA A 448 24.18 4.10 -69.10
N ALA A 449 24.23 5.11 -69.98
CA ALA A 449 25.12 5.13 -71.14
C ALA A 449 26.60 5.22 -70.71
N LEU A 450 26.91 6.04 -69.71
CA LEU A 450 28.27 6.22 -69.18
C LEU A 450 28.79 4.93 -68.54
N ALA A 451 27.97 4.27 -67.72
CA ALA A 451 28.32 3.01 -67.07
C ALA A 451 28.64 1.89 -68.07
N LYS A 452 27.81 1.79 -69.14
CA LYS A 452 28.03 0.82 -70.21
C LYS A 452 29.33 1.07 -70.97
N ARG A 453 29.70 2.33 -71.22
CA ARG A 453 30.94 2.72 -71.91
C ARG A 453 32.20 2.35 -71.13
N HIS A 454 32.18 2.54 -69.81
CA HIS A 454 33.33 2.27 -68.94
C HIS A 454 33.30 0.86 -68.31
N GLU A 455 32.35 0.01 -68.71
CA GLU A 455 32.15 -1.36 -68.20
C GLU A 455 31.97 -1.43 -66.67
N VAL A 456 31.35 -0.40 -66.09
CA VAL A 456 31.07 -0.31 -64.65
C VAL A 456 29.58 -0.48 -64.38
N ASP A 457 29.23 -0.81 -63.14
CA ASP A 457 27.83 -0.95 -62.75
C ASP A 457 27.14 0.43 -62.68
N ALA A 458 26.00 0.59 -63.34
CA ALA A 458 25.31 1.88 -63.45
C ALA A 458 24.80 2.41 -62.10
N VAL A 459 24.39 1.52 -61.19
CA VAL A 459 23.90 1.92 -59.86
C VAL A 459 25.08 2.36 -58.98
N ALA A 460 26.20 1.63 -59.06
CA ALA A 460 27.43 2.04 -58.38
C ALA A 460 27.96 3.37 -58.95
N LEU A 461 27.92 3.58 -60.27
CA LEU A 461 28.39 4.83 -60.89
C LEU A 461 27.59 6.05 -60.44
N GLY A 462 26.26 5.93 -60.33
CA GLY A 462 25.42 6.99 -59.76
C GLY A 462 25.85 7.38 -58.33
N ALA A 463 26.15 6.41 -57.47
CA ALA A 463 26.64 6.67 -56.11
C ALA A 463 28.01 7.37 -56.09
N TRP A 464 28.88 7.08 -57.07
CA TRP A 464 30.16 7.78 -57.25
C TRP A 464 29.97 9.25 -57.69
N LEU A 465 29.05 9.53 -58.62
CA LEU A 465 28.75 10.90 -59.06
C LEU A 465 28.15 11.75 -57.93
N ASP A 466 27.25 11.16 -57.15
CA ASP A 466 26.65 11.81 -55.96
C ASP A 466 27.69 12.12 -54.89
N TYR A 467 28.70 11.27 -54.72
CA TYR A 467 29.79 11.49 -53.78
C TYR A 467 30.74 12.60 -54.25
N LEU A 468 30.99 12.69 -55.56
CA LEU A 468 31.87 13.69 -56.16
C LEU A 468 31.22 15.07 -56.35
N ALA A 469 29.89 15.15 -56.21
CA ALA A 469 29.06 16.34 -56.37
C ALA A 469 29.16 16.98 -57.78
N LEU A 470 29.13 16.16 -58.83
CA LEU A 470 29.12 16.61 -60.25
C LEU A 470 27.65 16.64 -60.77
N GLY A 471 27.19 17.77 -61.35
CA GLY A 471 25.77 18.07 -61.76
C GLY A 471 25.34 19.52 -61.45
N PRO A 472 24.04 19.94 -61.47
CA PRO A 472 23.60 21.34 -61.31
C PRO A 472 23.43 21.74 -59.83
N GLY A 473 23.93 22.90 -59.42
CA GLY A 473 23.76 23.43 -58.05
C GLY A 473 23.25 24.88 -58.07
N GLY A 474 22.05 25.11 -57.51
CA GLY A 474 21.50 26.45 -57.24
C GLY A 474 21.79 26.93 -55.80
N PRO A 475 21.29 28.10 -55.36
CA PRO A 475 21.36 28.50 -53.95
C PRO A 475 20.47 27.62 -53.06
N VAL A 476 20.83 27.44 -51.77
CA VAL A 476 19.95 26.79 -50.79
C VAL A 476 18.71 27.66 -50.58
N VAL A 477 17.54 27.15 -50.93
CA VAL A 477 16.26 27.83 -50.70
C VAL A 477 15.83 27.58 -49.26
N ILE A 478 15.53 28.66 -48.52
CA ILE A 478 14.97 28.60 -47.17
C ILE A 478 13.53 29.07 -47.25
N ASP A 479 12.61 28.12 -47.23
CA ASP A 479 11.16 28.38 -47.17
C ASP A 479 10.69 28.53 -45.71
N GLY A 480 9.54 29.17 -45.52
CA GLY A 480 8.89 29.26 -44.19
C GLY A 480 9.50 30.32 -43.25
N LEU A 481 10.15 31.35 -43.79
CA LEU A 481 10.64 32.48 -43.00
C LEU A 481 9.51 33.12 -42.18
N PHE A 482 9.77 33.38 -40.91
CA PHE A 482 8.83 34.15 -40.10
C PHE A 482 8.76 35.58 -40.58
N THR A 483 7.58 36.01 -41.01
CA THR A 483 7.31 37.36 -41.51
C THR A 483 6.69 38.29 -40.45
N ARG A 484 6.20 37.74 -39.33
CA ARG A 484 5.50 38.47 -38.27
C ARG A 484 6.39 38.68 -37.05
N LYS A 485 6.55 39.94 -36.64
CA LYS A 485 7.23 40.33 -35.40
C LYS A 485 6.36 40.04 -34.18
N MET A 486 6.98 39.52 -33.13
CA MET A 486 6.43 39.39 -31.78
C MET A 486 7.08 40.44 -30.90
N LEU A 487 6.28 41.40 -30.43
CA LEU A 487 6.73 42.49 -29.57
C LEU A 487 6.23 42.25 -28.15
N ASN A 488 7.03 42.63 -27.16
CA ASN A 488 6.64 42.63 -25.74
C ASN A 488 6.16 41.25 -25.23
N SER A 489 6.87 40.18 -25.56
CA SER A 489 6.44 38.81 -25.24
C SER A 489 6.41 38.60 -23.72
N GLY A 490 5.29 38.08 -23.21
CA GLY A 490 5.02 37.96 -21.76
C GLY A 490 4.99 39.30 -21.00
N GLY A 491 4.83 40.42 -21.70
CA GLY A 491 4.75 41.76 -21.09
C GLY A 491 6.08 42.49 -20.93
N TYR A 492 7.20 41.90 -21.37
CA TYR A 492 8.53 42.50 -21.28
C TYR A 492 8.94 43.16 -22.60
N ASP A 493 9.17 44.47 -22.59
CA ASP A 493 9.55 45.25 -23.79
C ASP A 493 10.91 44.86 -24.40
N PHE A 494 11.78 44.26 -23.60
CA PHE A 494 13.07 43.69 -24.03
C PHE A 494 13.00 42.22 -24.49
N VAL A 495 11.83 41.56 -24.43
CA VAL A 495 11.66 40.19 -24.96
C VAL A 495 10.88 40.22 -26.27
N ASN A 496 11.61 40.03 -27.36
CA ASN A 496 11.08 40.20 -28.72
C ASN A 496 11.43 39.01 -29.61
N GLY A 497 10.72 38.84 -30.72
CA GLY A 497 10.90 37.66 -31.56
C GLY A 497 10.13 37.68 -32.87
N TRP A 498 9.99 36.49 -33.46
CA TRP A 498 9.28 36.24 -34.70
C TRP A 498 8.46 34.96 -34.60
N GLY A 499 7.24 34.96 -35.14
CA GLY A 499 6.36 33.78 -35.08
C GLY A 499 4.87 34.12 -34.96
N THR A 500 4.10 33.15 -34.44
CA THR A 500 2.69 33.36 -34.07
C THR A 500 2.55 33.73 -32.59
N PRO A 501 1.41 34.30 -32.16
CA PRO A 501 1.16 34.56 -30.73
C PRO A 501 1.14 33.31 -29.82
N GLY A 502 1.10 32.10 -30.40
CA GLY A 502 1.21 30.83 -29.68
C GLY A 502 2.46 30.07 -30.13
N THR A 503 2.28 29.13 -31.05
CA THR A 503 3.36 28.32 -31.64
C THR A 503 3.14 28.18 -33.16
N PRO A 504 4.19 27.97 -33.97
CA PRO A 504 5.61 28.00 -33.62
C PRO A 504 6.18 29.43 -33.47
N SER A 505 7.21 29.61 -32.64
CA SER A 505 7.83 30.92 -32.39
C SER A 505 9.32 30.85 -32.01
N VAL A 506 10.06 31.92 -32.29
CA VAL A 506 11.42 32.19 -31.76
C VAL A 506 11.44 33.55 -31.08
N ALA A 507 12.03 33.63 -29.89
CA ALA A 507 12.15 34.87 -29.14
C ALA A 507 13.54 35.00 -28.53
N ALA A 508 13.93 36.22 -28.19
CA ALA A 508 15.17 36.53 -27.52
C ALA A 508 14.94 37.45 -26.32
N ASN A 509 15.68 37.19 -25.25
CA ASN A 509 15.77 38.07 -24.09
C ASN A 509 17.06 38.90 -24.20
N SER A 510 16.94 40.20 -24.46
CA SER A 510 18.09 41.11 -24.60
C SER A 510 18.57 41.73 -23.28
N SER A 511 17.94 41.38 -22.15
CA SER A 511 18.25 41.97 -20.84
C SER A 511 19.24 41.16 -20.02
N ASP A 512 19.72 41.76 -18.93
CA ASP A 512 20.51 41.10 -17.90
C ASP A 512 19.67 40.27 -16.90
N SER A 513 18.34 40.25 -17.06
CA SER A 513 17.40 39.61 -16.12
C SER A 513 16.81 38.33 -16.69
N GLU A 514 16.70 37.30 -15.85
CA GLU A 514 15.89 36.12 -16.18
C GLU A 514 14.41 36.48 -16.08
N VAL A 515 13.62 36.09 -17.08
CA VAL A 515 12.21 36.45 -17.20
C VAL A 515 11.34 35.26 -17.62
N ARG A 516 10.06 35.32 -17.27
CA ARG A 516 9.12 34.22 -17.51
C ARG A 516 8.21 34.51 -18.69
N ILE A 517 8.38 33.76 -19.77
CA ILE A 517 7.55 33.80 -20.98
C ILE A 517 7.04 32.39 -21.31
N PRO A 518 5.82 32.06 -20.85
CA PRO A 518 5.36 30.73 -20.38
C PRO A 518 6.38 29.81 -19.65
N GLY A 519 7.61 29.69 -20.14
CA GLY A 519 8.79 29.11 -19.50
C GLY A 519 9.83 30.16 -19.08
N THR A 520 11.03 29.75 -18.72
CA THR A 520 12.14 30.59 -18.22
C THR A 520 13.10 30.98 -19.35
N ALA A 521 13.14 32.27 -19.70
CA ALA A 521 14.12 32.83 -20.64
C ALA A 521 15.27 33.50 -19.88
N ARG A 522 16.47 32.92 -19.96
CA ARG A 522 17.68 33.43 -19.29
C ARG A 522 18.21 34.72 -19.93
N PRO A 523 19.02 35.52 -19.22
CA PRO A 523 19.65 36.73 -19.76
C PRO A 523 20.44 36.46 -21.05
N HIS A 524 20.31 37.33 -22.06
CA HIS A 524 21.05 37.26 -23.33
C HIS A 524 20.91 35.93 -24.08
N THR A 525 19.73 35.30 -24.04
CA THR A 525 19.49 34.00 -24.71
C THR A 525 18.43 34.08 -25.80
N VAL A 526 18.46 33.09 -26.69
CA VAL A 526 17.44 32.83 -27.72
C VAL A 526 16.68 31.55 -27.34
N VAL A 527 15.35 31.60 -27.43
CA VAL A 527 14.45 30.50 -27.14
C VAL A 527 13.54 30.21 -28.34
N ALA A 528 13.20 28.95 -28.53
CA ALA A 528 12.34 28.47 -29.61
C ALA A 528 11.22 27.59 -29.05
N HIS A 529 10.03 27.68 -29.65
CA HIS A 529 8.88 26.86 -29.29
C HIS A 529 8.27 26.21 -30.54
N PRO A 530 8.30 24.87 -30.67
CA PRO A 530 7.72 24.16 -31.81
C PRO A 530 6.19 24.08 -31.74
N SER A 531 5.55 23.58 -32.79
CA SER A 531 4.13 23.19 -32.82
C SER A 531 4.02 21.67 -33.09
N PRO A 532 2.83 21.03 -32.98
CA PRO A 532 2.70 19.58 -33.12
C PRO A 532 3.25 19.01 -34.43
N THR A 533 3.24 19.81 -35.50
CA THR A 533 3.63 19.38 -36.85
C THR A 533 4.76 20.20 -37.46
N ALA A 534 5.21 21.28 -36.80
CA ALA A 534 6.24 22.16 -37.33
C ALA A 534 7.40 22.38 -36.34
N PHE A 535 8.62 22.32 -36.86
CA PHE A 535 9.83 22.70 -36.12
C PHE A 535 10.05 24.23 -36.17
N VAL A 536 10.87 24.74 -35.26
CA VAL A 536 11.44 26.09 -35.32
C VAL A 536 12.94 25.99 -35.52
N ALA A 537 13.51 26.80 -36.41
CA ALA A 537 14.95 26.81 -36.64
C ALA A 537 15.58 28.20 -36.68
N VAL A 538 16.83 28.25 -36.22
CA VAL A 538 17.77 29.35 -36.45
C VAL A 538 18.84 28.85 -37.41
N GLY A 539 18.90 29.45 -38.60
CA GLY A 539 19.84 29.11 -39.67
C GLY A 539 20.93 30.16 -39.82
N TRP A 540 22.17 29.72 -39.99
CA TRP A 540 23.32 30.49 -40.42
C TRP A 540 23.61 30.18 -41.89
N ARG A 541 23.53 31.17 -42.75
CA ARG A 541 23.97 31.06 -44.15
C ARG A 541 25.41 31.53 -44.24
N SER A 542 26.25 30.67 -44.79
CA SER A 542 27.68 30.93 -44.87
C SER A 542 27.96 32.15 -45.76
N PRO A 543 28.63 33.19 -45.25
CA PRO A 543 29.10 34.31 -46.06
C PRO A 543 30.49 34.05 -46.65
N ILE A 544 31.02 32.82 -46.56
CA ILE A 544 32.41 32.48 -46.87
C ILE A 544 32.53 31.12 -47.55
N ASP A 545 33.61 30.93 -48.30
CA ASP A 545 34.15 29.62 -48.63
C ASP A 545 35.23 29.24 -47.61
N GLY A 546 35.08 28.14 -46.89
CA GLY A 546 36.07 27.78 -45.87
C GLY A 546 35.72 26.59 -44.99
N ILE A 547 36.47 26.42 -43.91
CA ILE A 547 36.26 25.36 -42.92
C ILE A 547 35.83 26.00 -41.60
N VAL A 548 34.68 25.60 -41.08
CA VAL A 548 34.15 26.07 -39.80
C VAL A 548 34.05 24.93 -38.77
N SER A 549 34.15 25.28 -37.50
CA SER A 549 33.88 24.41 -36.36
C SER A 549 32.53 24.80 -35.78
N VAL A 550 31.59 23.85 -35.69
CA VAL A 550 30.21 24.07 -35.25
C VAL A 550 29.98 23.34 -33.93
N SER A 551 29.49 24.04 -32.92
CA SER A 551 29.01 23.44 -31.65
C SER A 551 27.63 23.97 -31.29
N ALA A 552 26.84 23.18 -30.57
CA ALA A 552 25.50 23.58 -30.15
C ALA A 552 25.18 23.11 -28.73
N LYS A 553 24.37 23.90 -28.02
CA LYS A 553 23.79 23.57 -26.71
C LYS A 553 22.30 23.86 -26.75
N ILE A 554 21.53 22.93 -26.19
CA ILE A 554 20.08 22.97 -26.16
C ILE A 554 19.65 22.62 -24.74
N ALA A 555 18.78 23.40 -24.14
CA ALA A 555 18.31 23.16 -22.79
C ALA A 555 16.83 23.45 -22.67
N ASP A 556 16.13 22.64 -21.86
CA ASP A 556 14.74 22.90 -21.53
C ASP A 556 14.60 24.27 -20.86
N ALA A 557 13.54 24.99 -21.21
CA ALA A 557 13.15 26.24 -20.57
C ALA A 557 11.78 26.12 -19.88
N HIS A 558 11.22 24.92 -19.70
CA HIS A 558 9.99 24.69 -18.93
C HIS A 558 10.18 23.69 -17.77
N SER A 559 9.14 23.59 -16.93
CA SER A 559 9.07 22.65 -15.80
C SER A 559 7.99 21.57 -15.98
N CYS A 560 7.37 21.51 -17.15
CA CYS A 560 6.32 20.59 -17.57
C CYS A 560 6.55 20.19 -19.04
N GLY A 561 5.87 19.16 -19.53
CA GLY A 561 6.00 18.68 -20.92
C GLY A 561 6.62 17.28 -21.02
N ASN A 562 7.12 16.92 -22.19
CA ASN A 562 7.93 15.70 -22.39
C ASN A 562 9.31 16.00 -23.00
N GLY A 563 9.66 17.29 -23.16
CA GLY A 563 10.89 17.78 -23.75
C GLY A 563 10.84 17.78 -25.27
N VAL A 564 11.98 18.05 -25.91
CA VAL A 564 12.04 18.26 -27.37
C VAL A 564 12.98 17.30 -28.06
N GLU A 565 12.76 17.16 -29.37
CA GLU A 565 13.70 16.56 -30.30
C GLU A 565 14.41 17.68 -31.07
N TRP A 566 15.73 17.57 -31.27
CA TRP A 566 16.53 18.61 -31.90
C TRP A 566 17.47 18.07 -32.98
N TRP A 567 17.82 18.94 -33.92
CA TRP A 567 18.76 18.66 -35.01
C TRP A 567 19.69 19.85 -35.26
N VAL A 568 20.95 19.56 -35.56
CA VAL A 568 21.88 20.52 -36.17
C VAL A 568 22.20 19.99 -37.57
N GLN A 569 21.85 20.73 -38.61
CA GLN A 569 21.97 20.28 -40.00
C GLN A 569 22.84 21.21 -40.83
N HIS A 570 23.59 20.64 -41.77
CA HIS A 570 24.24 21.35 -42.88
C HIS A 570 23.44 21.09 -44.16
N ARG A 571 23.03 22.14 -44.84
CA ARG A 571 22.25 22.12 -46.08
C ARG A 571 23.08 22.72 -47.20
N THR A 572 23.18 21.97 -48.28
CA THR A 572 23.71 22.41 -49.57
C THR A 572 22.59 22.38 -50.60
N SER A 573 22.86 22.87 -51.80
CA SER A 573 21.88 22.92 -52.89
C SER A 573 21.34 21.56 -53.35
N ARG A 574 21.95 20.45 -52.90
CA ARG A 574 21.57 19.08 -53.30
C ARG A 574 21.30 18.14 -52.14
N LYS A 575 21.78 18.46 -50.94
CA LYS A 575 21.76 17.53 -49.81
C LYS A 575 21.57 18.26 -48.49
N VAL A 576 20.94 17.55 -47.57
CA VAL A 576 20.91 17.88 -46.15
C VAL A 576 21.74 16.81 -45.43
N GLY A 577 22.52 17.20 -44.42
CA GLY A 577 23.27 16.29 -43.58
C GLY A 577 23.14 16.67 -42.11
N ASN A 578 22.97 15.67 -41.22
CA ASN A 578 22.92 15.92 -39.78
C ASN A 578 24.34 16.01 -39.21
N LEU A 579 24.67 17.15 -38.62
CA LEU A 579 25.85 17.35 -37.80
C LEU A 579 25.60 16.84 -36.38
N GLY A 580 24.40 17.06 -35.84
CA GLY A 580 24.00 16.62 -34.51
C GLY A 580 22.50 16.35 -34.45
N HIS A 581 22.10 15.47 -33.55
CA HIS A 581 20.71 15.15 -33.29
C HIS A 581 20.61 14.54 -31.90
N GLY A 582 19.51 14.82 -31.21
CA GLY A 582 19.17 14.15 -29.97
C GLY A 582 17.78 14.55 -29.49
N GLU A 583 17.44 14.03 -28.32
CA GLU A 583 16.27 14.42 -27.56
C GLU A 583 16.66 14.56 -26.09
N PHE A 584 15.82 15.23 -25.31
CA PHE A 584 15.92 15.26 -23.85
C PHE A 584 14.53 15.40 -23.23
N GLU A 585 14.42 15.03 -21.96
CA GLU A 585 13.21 15.14 -21.14
C GLU A 585 13.12 16.50 -20.43
N VAL A 586 12.01 16.77 -19.73
CA VAL A 586 11.82 18.00 -18.96
C VAL A 586 12.98 18.23 -17.97
N ASN A 587 13.44 19.48 -17.83
CA ASN A 587 14.66 19.92 -17.14
C ASN A 587 15.97 19.36 -17.72
N GLY A 588 15.90 18.66 -18.85
CA GLY A 588 17.05 18.12 -19.54
C GLY A 588 17.84 19.17 -20.31
N SER A 589 19.07 18.80 -20.66
CA SER A 589 19.87 19.54 -21.63
C SER A 589 20.64 18.56 -22.51
N SER A 590 20.97 19.01 -23.70
CA SER A 590 21.68 18.25 -24.69
C SER A 590 22.56 19.18 -25.53
N GLY A 591 23.40 18.61 -26.37
CA GLY A 591 24.29 19.41 -27.19
C GLY A 591 25.11 18.58 -28.14
N MET A 592 25.79 19.31 -29.02
CA MET A 592 26.71 18.75 -29.98
C MET A 592 28.10 19.30 -29.71
N THR A 593 29.05 18.41 -29.43
CA THR A 593 30.48 18.75 -29.38
C THR A 593 30.93 19.31 -30.72
N ALA A 594 31.92 20.19 -30.71
CA ALA A 594 32.45 20.84 -31.91
C ALA A 594 32.73 19.84 -33.06
N LYS A 595 32.16 20.09 -34.24
CA LYS A 595 32.43 19.35 -35.48
C LYS A 595 32.96 20.28 -36.57
N THR A 596 34.02 19.85 -37.23
CA THR A 596 34.60 20.56 -38.36
C THR A 596 33.82 20.25 -39.64
N VAL A 597 33.40 21.30 -40.35
CA VAL A 597 32.59 21.23 -41.57
C VAL A 597 33.19 22.16 -42.61
N SER A 598 33.32 21.68 -43.85
CA SER A 598 33.66 22.54 -45.00
C SER A 598 32.37 23.16 -45.52
N VAL A 599 32.35 24.47 -45.72
CA VAL A 599 31.21 25.24 -46.19
C VAL A 599 31.57 26.06 -47.42
N GLN A 600 30.60 26.26 -48.31
CA GLN A 600 30.68 27.21 -49.42
C GLN A 600 29.75 28.40 -49.19
N GLU A 601 30.07 29.54 -49.79
CA GLU A 601 29.25 30.75 -49.72
C GLU A 601 27.82 30.42 -50.18
N GLY A 602 26.85 30.74 -49.32
CA GLY A 602 25.43 30.49 -49.56
C GLY A 602 24.89 29.14 -49.06
N GLU A 603 25.72 28.22 -48.58
CA GLU A 603 25.27 27.02 -47.83
C GLU A 603 24.74 27.38 -46.45
N VAL A 604 23.94 26.51 -45.83
CA VAL A 604 23.23 26.83 -44.58
C VAL A 604 23.53 25.79 -43.50
N ILE A 605 23.91 26.24 -42.31
CA ILE A 605 23.96 25.42 -41.10
C ILE A 605 22.84 25.89 -40.19
N LEU A 606 21.99 24.99 -39.71
CA LEU A 606 20.84 25.35 -38.86
C LEU A 606 20.78 24.49 -37.59
N ILE A 607 20.18 25.06 -36.55
CA ILE A 607 19.66 24.34 -35.39
C ILE A 607 18.14 24.36 -35.43
N ALA A 608 17.50 23.19 -35.35
CA ALA A 608 16.05 23.01 -35.41
C ALA A 608 15.55 22.30 -34.15
N ILE A 609 14.43 22.78 -33.60
CA ILE A 609 13.73 22.25 -32.43
C ILE A 609 12.34 21.79 -32.86
N GLY A 610 11.99 20.54 -32.56
CA GLY A 610 10.71 19.91 -32.90
C GLY A 610 10.04 19.22 -31.70
N PRO A 611 8.76 18.85 -31.87
CA PRO A 611 7.95 18.21 -30.83
C PRO A 611 8.38 16.76 -30.61
N ARG A 612 8.67 16.37 -29.37
CA ARG A 612 9.00 14.96 -29.06
C ARG A 612 7.72 14.14 -29.05
N GLN A 613 7.67 13.07 -29.84
CA GLN A 613 6.47 12.21 -29.98
C GLN A 613 5.20 12.98 -30.40
N GLY A 614 5.35 14.11 -31.10
CA GLY A 614 4.23 14.98 -31.49
C GLY A 614 3.60 15.80 -30.35
N ASN A 615 4.16 15.72 -29.13
CA ASN A 615 3.82 16.61 -28.04
C ASN A 615 4.67 17.89 -28.13
N HIS A 616 4.02 19.03 -27.90
CA HIS A 616 4.60 20.37 -27.98
C HIS A 616 4.20 21.21 -26.74
N SER A 617 3.55 20.60 -25.75
CA SER A 617 3.01 21.29 -24.59
C SER A 617 4.13 21.57 -23.60
N CYS A 618 4.29 22.83 -23.20
CA CYS A 618 5.40 23.29 -22.36
C CYS A 618 6.80 23.06 -22.97
N ASP A 619 7.00 23.26 -24.28
CA ASP A 619 8.27 22.90 -24.96
C ASP A 619 9.12 24.11 -25.41
N LEU A 620 9.00 25.26 -24.74
CA LEU A 620 9.99 26.34 -24.91
C LEU A 620 11.38 25.83 -24.58
N THR A 621 12.32 26.05 -25.50
CA THR A 621 13.67 25.49 -25.45
C THR A 621 14.69 26.60 -25.67
N GLN A 622 15.71 26.67 -24.81
CA GLN A 622 16.87 27.53 -25.03
C GLN A 622 17.78 26.92 -26.11
N ILE A 623 18.16 27.74 -27.09
CA ILE A 623 19.04 27.34 -28.19
C ILE A 623 20.31 28.19 -28.23
N ASP A 624 21.44 27.52 -28.41
CA ASP A 624 22.74 28.15 -28.59
C ASP A 624 23.56 27.38 -29.62
N MET A 625 24.18 28.11 -30.56
CA MET A 625 25.02 27.55 -31.61
C MET A 625 26.16 28.52 -31.92
N THR A 626 27.38 28.01 -31.87
CA THR A 626 28.61 28.76 -32.18
C THR A 626 29.28 28.15 -33.41
N ILE A 627 29.60 29.00 -34.39
CA ILE A 627 30.30 28.64 -35.63
C ILE A 627 31.59 29.44 -35.68
N THR A 628 32.73 28.76 -35.70
CA THR A 628 34.07 29.37 -35.71
C THR A 628 34.81 29.03 -36.98
N GLU A 629 35.20 30.02 -37.76
CA GLU A 629 36.09 29.86 -38.92
C GLU A 629 37.47 29.36 -38.46
N THR A 630 37.89 28.20 -38.95
CA THR A 630 39.13 27.52 -38.51
C THR A 630 40.36 27.93 -39.31
N SER A 631 40.16 28.53 -40.49
CA SER A 631 41.19 28.99 -41.43
C SER A 631 40.78 30.35 -42.01
N GLY A 632 41.69 31.31 -42.16
CA GLY A 632 41.35 32.67 -42.63
C GLY A 632 41.27 33.68 -41.48
N ASP A 633 40.29 34.58 -41.50
CA ASP A 633 40.12 35.70 -40.53
C ASP A 633 39.67 35.26 -39.13
N LYS A 634 39.41 33.96 -38.94
CA LYS A 634 39.01 33.33 -37.66
C LYS A 634 37.76 33.99 -37.04
N ARG A 635 36.79 34.36 -37.89
CA ARG A 635 35.51 34.90 -37.45
C ARG A 635 34.72 33.91 -36.60
N VAL A 636 33.92 34.44 -35.67
CA VAL A 636 33.00 33.68 -34.83
C VAL A 636 31.59 34.23 -34.99
N TRP A 637 30.64 33.35 -35.29
CA TRP A 637 29.21 33.62 -35.30
C TRP A 637 28.58 32.87 -34.14
N ASP A 638 27.82 33.56 -33.30
CA ASP A 638 27.27 33.01 -32.07
C ASP A 638 25.82 33.42 -31.90
N VAL A 639 24.92 32.45 -31.75
CA VAL A 639 23.47 32.71 -31.72
C VAL A 639 23.10 33.66 -30.58
N ALA A 640 23.62 33.44 -29.37
CA ALA A 640 23.31 34.30 -28.24
C ALA A 640 23.82 35.73 -28.44
N LYS A 641 25.07 35.91 -28.91
CA LYS A 641 25.68 37.24 -29.08
C LYS A 641 25.13 38.03 -30.28
N ASP A 642 24.94 37.36 -31.42
CA ASP A 642 24.54 38.04 -32.66
C ASP A 642 23.03 38.36 -32.68
N ILE A 643 22.21 37.56 -32.00
CA ILE A 643 20.74 37.65 -32.12
C ILE A 643 20.08 38.29 -30.90
N SER A 644 20.53 38.02 -29.67
CA SER A 644 19.74 38.36 -28.47
C SER A 644 19.36 39.84 -28.36
N GLY A 645 20.32 40.74 -28.63
CA GLY A 645 20.09 42.19 -28.63
C GLY A 645 19.51 42.79 -29.92
N ASN A 646 19.41 42.01 -31.01
CA ASN A 646 19.10 42.53 -32.34
C ASN A 646 18.09 41.69 -33.14
N ILE A 647 17.34 40.80 -32.49
CA ILE A 647 16.45 39.85 -33.18
C ILE A 647 15.43 40.54 -34.11
N LEU A 648 15.01 41.78 -33.82
CA LEU A 648 14.05 42.55 -34.63
C LEU A 648 14.66 43.30 -35.83
N GLY A 649 15.99 43.25 -36.01
CA GLY A 649 16.73 43.96 -37.05
C GLY A 649 16.43 43.49 -38.48
N GLY A 650 15.85 42.30 -38.64
CA GLY A 650 15.40 41.75 -39.92
C GLY A 650 15.27 40.23 -39.87
N ASN A 651 14.59 39.65 -40.87
CA ASN A 651 14.61 38.21 -41.13
C ASN A 651 14.65 37.99 -42.66
N PRO A 652 15.83 37.81 -43.26
CA PRO A 652 17.07 37.46 -42.59
C PRO A 652 17.79 38.63 -41.90
N LEU A 653 18.48 38.32 -40.81
CA LEU A 653 19.23 39.23 -39.94
C LEU A 653 20.70 39.32 -40.38
N LYS A 654 21.28 40.52 -40.22
CA LYS A 654 22.70 40.81 -40.45
C LYS A 654 23.56 40.19 -39.33
N ASP A 655 24.74 39.68 -39.65
CA ASP A 655 25.68 39.18 -38.62
C ASP A 655 26.43 40.29 -37.89
N SER A 656 27.23 39.92 -36.87
CA SER A 656 28.10 40.83 -36.12
C SER A 656 29.31 41.35 -36.92
N HIS A 657 29.60 40.79 -38.10
CA HIS A 657 30.76 41.14 -38.93
C HIS A 657 30.44 42.07 -40.11
N GLY A 658 29.15 42.36 -40.35
CA GLY A 658 28.77 43.30 -41.41
C GLY A 658 28.04 42.68 -42.60
N HIS A 659 27.91 41.36 -42.68
CA HIS A 659 27.31 40.65 -43.80
C HIS A 659 25.78 40.62 -43.66
N ALA A 660 25.09 41.10 -44.70
CA ALA A 660 23.63 41.06 -44.75
C ALA A 660 23.14 39.64 -45.04
N GLY A 661 22.02 39.25 -44.42
CA GLY A 661 21.34 38.00 -44.76
C GLY A 661 22.05 36.73 -44.28
N VAL A 662 22.62 36.73 -43.08
CA VAL A 662 23.36 35.59 -42.52
C VAL A 662 22.48 34.75 -41.59
N TRP A 663 21.73 35.38 -40.69
CA TRP A 663 20.89 34.67 -39.73
C TRP A 663 19.43 34.62 -40.21
N TYR A 664 18.83 33.43 -40.16
CA TYR A 664 17.47 33.17 -40.64
C TYR A 664 16.63 32.56 -39.53
N PHE A 665 15.38 33.00 -39.41
CA PHE A 665 14.40 32.46 -38.48
C PHE A 665 13.22 31.89 -39.26
N PHE A 666 12.98 30.59 -39.16
CA PHE A 666 11.95 29.94 -39.98
C PHE A 666 11.34 28.72 -39.30
N SER A 667 10.20 28.30 -39.83
CA SER A 667 9.52 27.06 -39.45
C SER A 667 9.24 26.20 -40.68
N GLY A 668 9.18 24.89 -40.49
CA GLY A 668 8.83 23.93 -41.55
C GLY A 668 8.24 22.65 -40.98
N ASN A 669 7.85 21.70 -41.82
CA ASN A 669 7.28 20.44 -41.35
C ASN A 669 8.37 19.60 -40.65
N VAL A 670 8.04 18.97 -39.52
CA VAL A 670 8.99 18.08 -38.80
C VAL A 670 9.47 16.93 -39.72
N ALA A 671 8.64 16.50 -40.67
CA ALA A 671 9.02 15.55 -41.72
C ALA A 671 10.25 15.98 -42.53
N ASP A 672 10.50 17.28 -42.69
CA ASP A 672 11.57 17.83 -43.53
C ASP A 672 12.93 17.83 -42.82
N VAL A 673 12.95 17.89 -41.48
CA VAL A 673 14.17 17.73 -40.67
C VAL A 673 14.45 16.28 -40.29
N THR A 674 13.41 15.44 -40.27
CA THR A 674 13.52 13.99 -40.01
C THR A 674 13.87 13.16 -41.24
N LYS A 675 13.45 13.58 -42.46
CA LYS A 675 13.83 12.92 -43.72
C LYS A 675 15.21 13.38 -44.20
N VAL A 676 16.27 12.75 -43.71
CA VAL A 676 17.61 12.96 -44.27
C VAL A 676 18.37 11.65 -44.46
N SER A 677 18.90 11.47 -45.68
CA SER A 677 19.77 10.37 -46.06
C SER A 677 21.14 10.49 -45.37
N GLY A 678 21.69 9.36 -44.90
CA GLY A 678 22.83 9.29 -43.99
C GLY A 678 24.07 10.13 -44.34
N GLY A 679 24.90 10.35 -43.30
CA GLY A 679 26.10 11.19 -43.25
C GLY A 679 26.64 11.65 -44.60
N MET A 680 26.58 12.96 -44.83
CA MET A 680 27.10 13.58 -46.03
C MET A 680 28.62 13.40 -46.08
N MET A 681 29.08 12.38 -46.81
CA MET A 681 30.49 12.19 -47.08
C MET A 681 30.89 13.23 -48.12
N THR A 682 31.67 14.22 -47.71
CA THR A 682 32.38 15.11 -48.62
C THR A 682 33.74 14.50 -48.96
N VAL A 683 34.31 14.88 -50.10
CA VAL A 683 35.67 14.46 -50.45
C VAL A 683 36.64 15.08 -49.44
N PRO A 684 37.41 14.31 -48.66
CA PRO A 684 38.28 14.88 -47.62
C PRO A 684 39.32 15.81 -48.26
N THR A 685 39.38 17.06 -47.81
CA THR A 685 40.34 18.05 -48.29
C THR A 685 41.76 17.55 -48.06
N GLY A 686 42.60 17.57 -49.10
CA GLY A 686 43.97 17.06 -49.05
C GLY A 686 44.11 15.54 -49.24
N SER A 687 43.02 14.81 -49.52
CA SER A 687 43.08 13.40 -49.94
C SER A 687 43.49 13.25 -51.41
N LEU A 688 43.95 12.06 -51.80
CA LEU A 688 44.21 11.67 -53.18
C LEU A 688 43.00 11.94 -54.09
N LEU A 689 41.79 11.75 -53.57
CA LEU A 689 40.56 12.03 -54.33
C LEU A 689 40.29 13.54 -54.48
N SER A 690 40.64 14.34 -53.48
CA SER A 690 40.63 15.81 -53.60
C SER A 690 41.64 16.29 -54.63
N SER A 691 42.85 15.73 -54.65
CA SER A 691 43.85 16.01 -55.69
C SER A 691 43.40 15.56 -57.07
N TRP A 692 42.74 14.40 -57.17
CA TRP A 692 42.17 13.90 -58.42
C TRP A 692 41.06 14.81 -58.98
N LYS A 693 40.26 15.43 -58.09
CA LYS A 693 39.20 16.37 -58.47
C LYS A 693 39.76 17.71 -58.96
N ALA A 694 40.87 18.19 -58.39
CA ALA A 694 41.52 19.46 -58.77
C ALA A 694 42.44 19.35 -59.98
N GLU A 695 42.86 18.14 -60.37
CA GLU A 695 43.79 17.91 -61.47
C GLU A 695 43.10 18.02 -62.85
N THR A 696 43.64 18.88 -63.72
CA THR A 696 43.10 19.14 -65.07
C THR A 696 43.82 18.34 -66.16
N ASN A 697 45.00 17.80 -65.89
CA ASN A 697 45.73 16.95 -66.83
C ASN A 697 45.23 15.50 -66.80
N ALA A 698 44.71 15.01 -67.92
CA ALA A 698 44.12 13.67 -68.03
C ALA A 698 45.08 12.51 -67.65
N ALA A 699 46.37 12.59 -67.99
CA ALA A 699 47.33 11.55 -67.68
C ALA A 699 47.67 11.49 -66.17
N LYS A 700 47.84 12.66 -65.53
CA LYS A 700 48.05 12.75 -64.09
C LYS A 700 46.81 12.32 -63.30
N ARG A 701 45.62 12.69 -63.78
CA ARG A 701 44.33 12.31 -63.21
C ARG A 701 44.10 10.79 -63.28
N ALA A 702 44.49 10.13 -64.37
CA ALA A 702 44.48 8.67 -64.46
C ALA A 702 45.47 7.99 -63.48
N GLY A 703 46.64 8.57 -63.28
CA GLY A 703 47.62 8.10 -62.29
C GLY A 703 47.10 8.19 -60.84
N LEU A 704 46.44 9.30 -60.50
CA LEU A 704 45.79 9.47 -59.19
C LEU A 704 44.65 8.46 -59.00
N ALA A 705 43.84 8.20 -60.03
CA ALA A 705 42.76 7.21 -59.97
C ALA A 705 43.26 5.80 -59.63
N LYS A 706 44.40 5.37 -60.20
CA LYS A 706 45.04 4.08 -59.87
C LYS A 706 45.55 4.01 -58.44
N ARG A 707 46.10 5.10 -57.90
CA ARG A 707 46.52 5.14 -56.49
C ARG A 707 45.33 5.10 -55.52
N ILE A 708 44.23 5.80 -55.87
CA ILE A 708 42.98 5.73 -55.11
C ILE A 708 42.42 4.31 -55.12
N GLU A 709 42.50 3.58 -56.24
CA GLU A 709 42.14 2.16 -56.34
C GLU A 709 43.04 1.26 -55.48
N ALA A 710 44.35 1.51 -55.44
CA ALA A 710 45.27 0.79 -54.55
C ALA A 710 44.92 1.00 -53.07
N VAL A 711 44.53 2.22 -52.68
CA VAL A 711 44.00 2.50 -51.35
C VAL A 711 42.68 1.76 -51.12
N ALA A 712 41.73 1.84 -52.07
CA ALA A 712 40.40 1.22 -51.98
C ALA A 712 40.43 -0.31 -51.80
N THR A 713 41.39 -0.97 -52.45
CA THR A 713 41.58 -2.43 -52.42
C THR A 713 42.50 -2.90 -51.29
N GLY A 714 43.12 -1.96 -50.55
CA GLY A 714 44.06 -2.26 -49.47
C GLY A 714 45.47 -2.61 -49.93
N ALA A 715 45.80 -2.44 -51.22
CA ALA A 715 47.15 -2.59 -51.76
C ALA A 715 48.10 -1.44 -51.33
N GLU A 716 47.54 -0.27 -50.99
CA GLU A 716 48.26 0.85 -50.36
C GLU A 716 47.53 1.20 -49.04
N ILE A 717 48.22 1.07 -47.90
CA ILE A 717 47.62 1.30 -46.58
C ILE A 717 47.88 2.76 -46.16
N PRO A 718 46.85 3.62 -46.06
CA PRO A 718 47.02 5.01 -45.67
C PRO A 718 47.39 5.12 -44.18
N ARG A 719 48.14 6.17 -43.82
CA ARG A 719 48.47 6.45 -42.41
C ARG A 719 47.19 6.72 -41.60
N PRO A 720 47.00 6.10 -40.42
CA PRO A 720 45.85 6.35 -39.57
C PRO A 720 45.63 7.85 -39.29
N GLY A 721 44.38 8.32 -39.42
CA GLY A 721 44.01 9.72 -39.20
C GLY A 721 44.32 10.68 -40.36
N SER A 722 44.95 10.22 -41.45
CA SER A 722 45.18 11.05 -42.63
C SER A 722 43.89 11.27 -43.46
N PRO A 723 43.84 12.29 -44.32
CA PRO A 723 42.75 12.46 -45.29
C PRO A 723 42.49 11.21 -46.16
N ASP A 724 43.53 10.43 -46.46
CA ASP A 724 43.42 9.19 -47.23
C ASP A 724 42.90 7.99 -46.41
N ALA A 725 43.12 7.97 -45.09
CA ALA A 725 42.48 6.99 -44.21
C ALA A 725 40.97 7.26 -44.09
N ILE A 726 40.57 8.54 -44.06
CA ILE A 726 39.16 8.95 -44.14
C ILE A 726 38.58 8.60 -45.53
N LEU A 727 39.35 8.84 -46.60
CA LEU A 727 38.96 8.45 -47.96
C LEU A 727 38.71 6.94 -48.07
N LEU A 728 39.59 6.08 -47.52
CA LEU A 728 39.39 4.63 -47.51
C LEU A 728 38.06 4.23 -46.84
N GLN A 729 37.75 4.83 -45.69
CA GLN A 729 36.46 4.61 -45.02
C GLN A 729 35.27 5.06 -45.87
N HIS A 730 35.39 6.16 -46.61
CA HIS A 730 34.36 6.63 -47.52
C HIS A 730 34.17 5.66 -48.70
N LEU A 731 35.26 5.21 -49.34
CA LEU A 731 35.24 4.31 -50.50
C LEU A 731 34.58 2.96 -50.19
N GLN A 732 34.84 2.41 -49.01
CA GLN A 732 34.19 1.20 -48.52
C GLN A 732 32.68 1.36 -48.32
N LYS A 733 32.23 2.58 -47.98
CA LYS A 733 30.80 2.93 -47.81
C LYS A 733 30.08 3.28 -49.12
N ILE A 734 30.77 3.86 -50.10
CA ILE A 734 30.22 4.22 -51.42
C ILE A 734 29.95 2.98 -52.29
N SER A 735 30.68 1.90 -52.04
CA SER A 735 30.67 0.67 -52.85
C SER A 735 29.40 -0.19 -52.76
N VAL A 736 28.37 0.27 -52.03
CA VAL A 736 27.09 -0.43 -51.88
C VAL A 736 25.99 0.37 -52.59
N PRO A 737 25.18 -0.26 -53.46
CA PRO A 737 23.97 0.36 -53.96
C PRO A 737 23.07 0.80 -52.78
N ARG A 738 22.69 2.08 -52.74
CA ARG A 738 21.75 2.58 -51.71
C ARG A 738 20.29 2.13 -51.97
N ARG A 739 20.00 1.57 -53.15
CA ARG A 739 18.67 1.07 -53.55
C ARG A 739 18.78 -0.39 -54.01
N PHE A 740 18.03 -1.29 -53.36
CA PHE A 740 18.17 -2.74 -53.51
C PHE A 740 17.18 -3.38 -54.50
N GLU A 741 16.21 -2.62 -55.00
CA GLU A 741 15.06 -3.11 -55.80
C GLU A 741 15.47 -3.90 -57.05
N SER A 742 16.50 -3.44 -57.77
CA SER A 742 17.01 -4.13 -58.96
C SER A 742 17.84 -5.38 -58.61
N VAL A 743 18.48 -5.39 -57.43
CA VAL A 743 19.32 -6.49 -56.95
C VAL A 743 18.47 -7.66 -56.47
N LEU A 744 17.34 -7.38 -55.82
CA LEU A 744 16.38 -8.37 -55.32
C LEU A 744 15.82 -9.31 -56.40
N LYS A 745 15.78 -8.88 -57.67
CA LYS A 745 15.29 -9.73 -58.77
C LYS A 745 16.23 -10.89 -59.13
N THR A 746 17.46 -10.91 -58.61
CA THR A 746 18.53 -11.82 -59.04
C THR A 746 19.10 -12.69 -57.91
N ILE A 747 18.49 -12.65 -56.73
CA ILE A 747 18.94 -13.42 -55.56
C ILE A 747 18.24 -14.78 -55.48
N VAL A 748 18.88 -15.71 -54.77
CA VAL A 748 18.25 -16.98 -54.36
C VAL A 748 17.63 -16.77 -52.97
N PRO A 749 16.30 -16.94 -52.80
CA PRO A 749 15.64 -16.79 -51.50
C PRO A 749 16.01 -17.91 -50.51
N ASP A 750 15.81 -17.67 -49.22
CA ASP A 750 15.99 -18.68 -48.16
C ASP A 750 14.92 -19.78 -48.30
N GLU A 751 15.38 -21.03 -48.41
CA GLU A 751 14.53 -22.19 -48.68
C GLU A 751 13.62 -22.60 -47.51
N ARG A 752 13.82 -22.04 -46.32
CA ARG A 752 12.97 -22.29 -45.14
C ARG A 752 11.59 -21.64 -45.26
N PHE A 753 11.46 -20.59 -46.07
CA PHE A 753 10.20 -19.87 -46.27
C PHE A 753 9.38 -20.51 -47.38
N GLY A 754 8.05 -20.45 -47.27
CA GLY A 754 7.12 -21.01 -48.26
C GLY A 754 7.05 -22.54 -48.32
N LYS A 755 7.65 -23.24 -47.35
CA LYS A 755 7.61 -24.70 -47.23
C LYS A 755 7.01 -25.10 -45.87
N HIS A 756 6.05 -26.00 -45.88
CA HIS A 756 5.54 -26.63 -44.67
C HIS A 756 6.51 -27.74 -44.23
N PRO A 757 6.72 -27.99 -42.92
CA PRO A 757 7.49 -29.14 -42.44
C PRO A 757 6.97 -30.50 -42.93
N LEU A 758 5.69 -30.57 -43.34
CA LEU A 758 5.05 -31.75 -43.95
C LEU A 758 5.17 -31.80 -45.49
N GLY A 759 5.92 -30.88 -46.12
CA GLY A 759 6.21 -30.88 -47.56
C GLY A 759 5.21 -30.14 -48.46
N GLN A 760 4.14 -29.56 -47.90
CA GLN A 760 3.15 -28.78 -48.66
C GLN A 760 3.67 -27.35 -48.96
N PRO A 761 3.26 -26.74 -50.10
CA PRO A 761 3.60 -25.36 -50.41
C PRO A 761 2.79 -24.39 -49.55
N VAL A 762 3.43 -23.32 -49.07
CA VAL A 762 2.83 -22.26 -48.23
C VAL A 762 3.11 -20.90 -48.87
N VAL A 763 2.44 -19.84 -48.41
CA VAL A 763 2.72 -18.47 -48.84
C VAL A 763 4.22 -18.20 -48.75
N THR A 764 4.81 -17.79 -49.86
CA THR A 764 6.27 -17.78 -50.04
C THR A 764 7.03 -16.88 -49.07
N ALA A 765 6.37 -15.94 -48.40
CA ALA A 765 6.96 -15.01 -47.42
C ALA A 765 6.82 -15.50 -45.97
N ASP A 766 6.06 -16.58 -45.73
CA ASP A 766 5.79 -17.11 -44.40
C ASP A 766 6.77 -18.24 -44.06
N LEU A 767 7.03 -18.40 -42.77
CA LEU A 767 7.87 -19.45 -42.22
C LEU A 767 7.01 -20.32 -41.29
N ILE A 768 6.95 -21.62 -41.57
CA ILE A 768 6.22 -22.58 -40.70
C ILE A 768 7.22 -23.38 -39.87
N SER A 769 6.95 -23.51 -38.57
CA SER A 769 7.75 -24.30 -37.64
C SER A 769 6.86 -25.16 -36.73
N LYS A 770 7.28 -26.38 -36.41
CA LYS A 770 6.60 -27.24 -35.42
C LYS A 770 7.22 -27.02 -34.05
N ALA A 771 6.42 -26.75 -33.02
CA ALA A 771 6.93 -26.64 -31.65
C ALA A 771 7.37 -28.01 -31.10
N PRO A 772 8.34 -28.07 -30.18
CA PRO A 772 9.22 -26.96 -29.83
C PRO A 772 10.28 -26.69 -30.89
N SER A 773 10.49 -25.42 -31.21
CA SER A 773 11.47 -25.01 -32.21
C SER A 773 12.13 -23.68 -31.87
N ILE A 774 13.36 -23.52 -32.34
CA ILE A 774 14.11 -22.26 -32.32
C ILE A 774 14.67 -22.05 -33.73
N VAL A 775 14.18 -21.02 -34.43
CA VAL A 775 14.67 -20.62 -35.75
C VAL A 775 15.61 -19.45 -35.60
N GLU A 776 16.87 -19.63 -36.01
CA GLU A 776 17.87 -18.57 -36.05
C GLU A 776 17.81 -17.80 -37.38
N LEU A 777 17.70 -16.48 -37.28
CA LEU A 777 17.71 -15.52 -38.38
C LEU A 777 18.94 -14.62 -38.23
N ARG A 778 19.85 -14.71 -39.19
CA ARG A 778 21.09 -13.92 -39.23
C ARG A 778 20.93 -12.72 -40.16
N ILE A 779 21.04 -11.51 -39.61
CA ILE A 779 20.84 -10.26 -40.32
C ILE A 779 22.17 -9.49 -40.36
N PRO A 780 22.76 -9.25 -41.54
CA PRO A 780 23.97 -8.44 -41.64
C PRO A 780 23.81 -7.05 -41.02
N ALA A 781 24.84 -6.56 -40.33
CA ALA A 781 24.82 -5.28 -39.61
C ALA A 781 24.36 -4.09 -40.49
N GLU A 782 24.72 -4.11 -41.78
CA GLU A 782 24.34 -3.10 -42.77
C GLU A 782 22.85 -3.14 -43.16
N LEU A 783 22.23 -4.32 -43.12
CA LEU A 783 20.80 -4.51 -43.40
C LEU A 783 19.94 -4.31 -42.16
N ALA A 784 20.51 -4.49 -40.97
CA ALA A 784 19.88 -4.23 -39.67
C ALA A 784 19.86 -2.73 -39.31
N GLU A 785 20.82 -1.94 -39.79
CA GLU A 785 20.98 -0.54 -39.37
C GLU A 785 19.73 0.32 -39.58
N GLY A 786 19.20 0.81 -38.46
CA GLY A 786 18.02 1.68 -38.39
C GLY A 786 16.71 0.97 -38.71
N ARG A 787 16.70 -0.37 -38.76
CA ARG A 787 15.51 -1.17 -39.09
C ARG A 787 15.00 -1.96 -37.89
N THR A 788 13.69 -2.21 -37.93
CA THR A 788 12.95 -3.04 -36.99
C THR A 788 12.50 -4.30 -37.71
N LEU A 789 12.69 -5.46 -37.09
CA LEU A 789 12.08 -6.70 -37.57
C LEU A 789 10.61 -6.72 -37.13
N VAL A 790 9.71 -6.85 -38.10
CA VAL A 790 8.26 -6.94 -37.90
C VAL A 790 7.77 -8.29 -38.40
N LEU A 791 7.04 -9.00 -37.55
CA LEU A 791 6.40 -10.27 -37.88
C LEU A 791 5.20 -10.53 -36.97
N SER A 792 4.29 -11.39 -37.41
CA SER A 792 3.21 -11.92 -36.58
C SER A 792 3.34 -13.43 -36.47
N GLY A 793 3.00 -14.01 -35.33
CA GLY A 793 2.97 -15.44 -35.10
C GLY A 793 1.56 -15.90 -34.77
N GLU A 794 1.12 -16.99 -35.37
CA GLU A 794 -0.21 -17.61 -35.15
C GLU A 794 -0.13 -19.12 -35.36
N LEU A 795 -1.17 -19.85 -34.96
CA LEU A 795 -1.28 -21.27 -35.28
C LEU A 795 -1.53 -21.46 -36.78
N GLU A 796 -0.91 -22.48 -37.35
CA GLU A 796 -1.11 -22.86 -38.74
C GLU A 796 -2.57 -23.32 -38.94
N PRO A 797 -3.34 -22.75 -39.88
CA PRO A 797 -4.78 -23.00 -39.97
C PRO A 797 -5.21 -24.46 -40.17
N GLU A 798 -4.43 -25.30 -40.85
CA GLU A 798 -4.86 -26.66 -41.22
C GLU A 798 -4.47 -27.74 -40.20
N HIS A 799 -3.25 -27.68 -39.67
CA HIS A 799 -2.67 -28.69 -38.77
C HIS A 799 -2.47 -28.15 -37.35
N GLY A 800 -2.59 -26.83 -37.18
CA GLY A 800 -2.35 -26.10 -35.93
C GLY A 800 -3.60 -25.85 -35.08
N GLU A 801 -4.81 -26.06 -35.60
CA GLU A 801 -6.07 -25.61 -34.97
C GLU A 801 -6.27 -26.08 -33.51
N LYS A 802 -5.75 -27.28 -33.19
CA LYS A 802 -5.85 -27.89 -31.86
C LYS A 802 -4.63 -27.63 -30.97
N GLY A 803 -3.57 -27.02 -31.50
CA GLY A 803 -2.33 -26.79 -30.77
C GLY A 803 -2.43 -25.68 -29.74
N SER A 804 -1.42 -25.60 -28.88
CA SER A 804 -1.26 -24.48 -27.94
C SER A 804 0.20 -24.12 -27.77
N VAL A 805 0.57 -22.90 -28.15
CA VAL A 805 1.97 -22.49 -28.22
C VAL A 805 2.24 -21.16 -27.54
N GLN A 806 3.43 -21.02 -26.97
CA GLN A 806 3.96 -19.72 -26.57
C GLN A 806 5.05 -19.28 -27.56
N LEU A 807 4.87 -18.09 -28.13
CA LEU A 807 5.74 -17.55 -29.17
C LEU A 807 6.70 -16.51 -28.61
N THR A 808 7.95 -16.52 -29.10
CA THR A 808 9.00 -15.58 -28.70
C THR A 808 9.80 -15.13 -29.90
N ALA A 809 10.02 -13.82 -30.03
CA ALA A 809 11.05 -13.26 -30.90
C ALA A 809 12.05 -12.47 -30.06
N SER A 810 13.33 -12.83 -30.09
CA SER A 810 14.36 -12.20 -29.24
C SER A 810 15.72 -12.14 -29.94
N MET A 811 16.57 -11.20 -29.51
CA MET A 811 17.99 -11.14 -29.90
C MET A 811 18.88 -12.06 -29.04
N THR A 812 18.35 -12.56 -27.92
CA THR A 812 19.00 -13.56 -27.06
C THR A 812 18.39 -14.93 -27.32
N LYS A 813 19.23 -15.97 -27.34
CA LYS A 813 18.76 -17.35 -27.57
C LYS A 813 17.88 -17.79 -26.40
N PRO A 814 16.58 -18.09 -26.61
CA PRO A 814 15.72 -18.58 -25.54
C PRO A 814 16.03 -20.05 -25.22
N GLU A 815 15.68 -20.48 -24.00
CA GLU A 815 15.61 -21.92 -23.68
C GLU A 815 14.36 -22.54 -24.32
N ALA A 816 14.50 -23.75 -24.86
CA ALA A 816 13.38 -24.48 -25.45
C ALA A 816 12.51 -25.10 -24.34
N ASN A 817 11.19 -25.02 -24.45
CA ASN A 817 10.20 -25.65 -23.54
C ASN A 817 10.03 -25.06 -22.14
N GLU A 818 10.45 -23.82 -21.89
CA GLU A 818 10.09 -23.13 -20.64
C GLU A 818 9.01 -22.09 -20.89
N LEU A 819 7.87 -22.24 -20.20
CA LEU A 819 6.82 -21.23 -20.19
C LEU A 819 7.31 -19.99 -19.48
N SER A 820 7.28 -18.86 -20.17
CA SER A 820 7.67 -17.56 -19.64
C SER A 820 6.44 -16.75 -19.25
N PRO A 821 6.36 -16.26 -18.00
CA PRO A 821 5.45 -15.19 -17.62
C PRO A 821 5.67 -13.97 -18.54
N GLY A 822 4.58 -13.30 -18.95
CA GLY A 822 4.61 -12.10 -19.80
C GLY A 822 4.58 -12.34 -21.32
N ARG A 823 4.56 -13.59 -21.80
CA ARG A 823 4.37 -13.89 -23.23
C ARG A 823 2.99 -14.48 -23.50
N SER A 824 2.33 -13.97 -24.54
CA SER A 824 1.00 -14.45 -24.93
C SER A 824 1.02 -15.92 -25.32
N ILE A 825 -0.05 -16.63 -24.93
CA ILE A 825 -0.30 -18.00 -25.37
C ILE A 825 -1.22 -17.94 -26.58
N ILE A 826 -0.84 -18.63 -27.66
CA ILE A 826 -1.53 -18.61 -28.94
C ILE A 826 -2.34 -19.88 -29.11
N VAL A 827 -3.65 -19.70 -29.31
CA VAL A 827 -4.64 -20.76 -29.58
C VAL A 827 -5.65 -20.31 -30.64
N ALA A 828 -6.33 -21.27 -31.26
CA ALA A 828 -7.46 -20.95 -32.13
C ALA A 828 -8.66 -20.45 -31.29
N ALA A 829 -9.32 -19.38 -31.75
CA ALA A 829 -10.49 -18.82 -31.06
C ALA A 829 -11.64 -19.83 -31.00
N GLY A 830 -12.26 -19.96 -29.83
CA GLY A 830 -13.36 -20.89 -29.56
C GLY A 830 -12.96 -22.36 -29.44
N SER A 831 -11.66 -22.68 -29.57
CA SER A 831 -11.16 -24.06 -29.48
C SER A 831 -11.29 -24.63 -28.07
N ASP A 832 -11.26 -25.96 -27.97
CA ASP A 832 -11.22 -26.62 -26.66
C ASP A 832 -9.89 -26.35 -25.93
N SER A 833 -8.81 -26.11 -26.67
CA SER A 833 -7.52 -25.67 -26.12
C SER A 833 -7.62 -24.29 -25.46
N GLU A 834 -8.36 -23.34 -26.05
CA GLU A 834 -8.63 -22.03 -25.41
C GLU A 834 -9.36 -22.20 -24.08
N LYS A 835 -10.45 -22.98 -24.05
CA LYS A 835 -11.23 -23.22 -22.83
C LYS A 835 -10.40 -23.89 -21.74
N ARG A 836 -9.61 -24.91 -22.11
CA ARG A 836 -8.71 -25.64 -21.20
C ARG A 836 -7.68 -24.70 -20.59
N LEU A 837 -7.06 -23.82 -21.39
CA LEU A 837 -6.07 -22.87 -20.89
C LEU A 837 -6.68 -21.78 -20.01
N ILE A 838 -7.86 -21.26 -20.35
CA ILE A 838 -8.58 -20.30 -19.49
C ILE A 838 -8.83 -20.94 -18.11
N ALA A 839 -9.39 -22.15 -18.09
CA ALA A 839 -9.61 -22.89 -16.86
C ALA A 839 -8.28 -23.14 -16.11
N GLY A 840 -7.19 -23.45 -16.82
CA GLY A 840 -5.88 -23.65 -16.23
C GLY A 840 -5.27 -22.39 -15.61
N LEU A 841 -5.53 -21.21 -16.19
CA LEU A 841 -5.15 -19.91 -15.62
C LEU A 841 -6.00 -19.61 -14.39
N ASP A 842 -7.32 -19.85 -14.44
CA ASP A 842 -8.23 -19.63 -13.32
C ASP A 842 -7.89 -20.53 -12.13
N ASP A 843 -7.60 -21.82 -12.36
CA ASP A 843 -7.08 -22.74 -11.33
C ASP A 843 -5.84 -22.18 -10.60
N PHE A 844 -4.94 -21.53 -11.34
CA PHE A 844 -3.78 -20.87 -10.76
C PHE A 844 -4.19 -19.63 -9.97
N ARG A 845 -5.06 -18.77 -10.51
CA ARG A 845 -5.54 -17.55 -9.84
C ARG A 845 -6.28 -17.86 -8.55
N ASP A 846 -7.04 -18.94 -8.55
CA ASP A 846 -7.78 -19.40 -7.39
C ASP A 846 -6.84 -19.82 -6.27
N LEU A 847 -5.77 -20.56 -6.55
CA LEU A 847 -4.85 -21.04 -5.50
C LEU A 847 -3.77 -20.02 -5.12
N PHE A 848 -3.38 -19.16 -6.04
CA PHE A 848 -2.27 -18.20 -5.89
C PHE A 848 -2.70 -16.77 -6.27
N PRO A 849 -3.71 -16.18 -5.62
CA PRO A 849 -4.12 -14.80 -5.88
C PRO A 849 -2.95 -13.84 -5.65
N ALA A 850 -2.86 -12.77 -6.44
CA ALA A 850 -1.81 -11.76 -6.25
C ALA A 850 -1.92 -11.05 -4.88
N SER A 851 -3.14 -10.89 -4.36
CA SER A 851 -3.42 -10.45 -2.98
C SER A 851 -4.62 -11.20 -2.40
N LEU A 852 -4.63 -11.43 -1.08
CA LEU A 852 -5.75 -12.02 -0.35
C LEU A 852 -6.89 -11.03 -0.11
N CYS A 853 -6.56 -9.74 0.06
CA CYS A 853 -7.52 -8.69 0.33
C CYS A 853 -6.98 -7.29 0.01
N TYR A 854 -7.85 -6.28 0.02
CA TYR A 854 -7.46 -4.86 0.04
C TYR A 854 -7.30 -4.35 1.50
N PRO A 855 -6.08 -4.17 2.02
CA PRO A 855 -5.87 -3.96 3.45
C PRO A 855 -6.12 -2.52 3.93
N ARG A 856 -6.15 -1.52 3.03
CA ARG A 856 -6.30 -0.12 3.47
C ARG A 856 -7.70 0.21 3.94
N ILE A 857 -8.72 -0.49 3.42
CA ILE A 857 -10.16 -0.26 3.69
C ILE A 857 -10.66 1.12 3.23
N VAL A 858 -9.81 2.14 3.10
CA VAL A 858 -10.13 3.52 2.71
C VAL A 858 -9.41 3.89 1.41
N PRO A 859 -10.09 4.50 0.42
CA PRO A 859 -9.40 5.12 -0.69
C PRO A 859 -8.93 6.54 -0.33
N VAL A 860 -7.75 6.87 -0.84
CA VAL A 860 -7.08 8.16 -0.67
C VAL A 860 -7.94 9.23 -1.38
N ASP A 861 -8.51 10.14 -0.59
CA ASP A 861 -9.20 11.40 -0.96
C ASP A 861 -10.76 11.40 -0.99
N GLU A 862 -11.36 11.86 0.12
CA GLU A 862 -12.80 12.06 0.31
C GLU A 862 -13.40 13.14 -0.60
N VAL A 863 -12.58 13.98 -1.24
CA VAL A 863 -13.02 15.14 -2.02
C VAL A 863 -13.32 14.78 -3.49
N VAL A 864 -12.88 13.61 -3.97
CA VAL A 864 -13.00 13.23 -5.41
C VAL A 864 -13.40 11.77 -5.65
N THR A 865 -13.58 10.96 -4.60
CA THR A 865 -13.91 9.53 -4.71
C THR A 865 -15.33 9.23 -4.18
N ILE A 866 -16.01 8.28 -4.83
CA ILE A 866 -17.36 7.81 -4.44
C ILE A 866 -17.27 6.60 -3.51
N ALA A 867 -16.11 5.95 -3.37
CA ALA A 867 -15.93 4.87 -2.41
C ALA A 867 -15.50 5.46 -1.07
N LEU A 868 -16.27 5.23 0.01
CA LEU A 868 -15.88 5.64 1.36
C LEU A 868 -15.11 4.52 2.09
N TYR A 869 -15.60 3.28 1.96
CA TYR A 869 -14.87 2.07 2.37
C TYR A 869 -14.90 1.04 1.24
N HIS A 870 -13.76 0.41 0.95
CA HIS A 870 -13.65 -0.62 -0.10
C HIS A 870 -13.32 -1.98 0.51
N ARG A 871 -14.23 -2.94 0.31
CA ARG A 871 -14.08 -4.32 0.73
C ARG A 871 -13.78 -5.21 -0.47
N GLU A 872 -12.64 -5.88 -0.43
CA GLU A 872 -12.28 -6.90 -1.39
C GLU A 872 -11.44 -7.95 -0.66
N ASP A 873 -12.06 -9.04 -0.23
CA ASP A 873 -11.44 -10.07 0.63
C ASP A 873 -11.94 -11.50 0.33
N GLU A 874 -12.53 -11.73 -0.84
CA GLU A 874 -12.97 -13.05 -1.28
C GLU A 874 -11.84 -14.09 -1.23
N PRO A 875 -10.61 -13.81 -1.73
CA PRO A 875 -9.58 -14.83 -1.73
C PRO A 875 -9.15 -15.21 -0.31
N LEU A 876 -9.15 -14.24 0.63
CA LEU A 876 -8.95 -14.52 2.06
C LEU A 876 -10.01 -15.47 2.60
N GLN A 877 -11.30 -15.19 2.36
CA GLN A 877 -12.40 -16.02 2.84
C GLN A 877 -12.34 -17.44 2.26
N ARG A 878 -12.03 -17.56 0.97
CA ARG A 878 -11.97 -18.84 0.27
C ARG A 878 -10.77 -19.68 0.68
N LEU A 879 -9.59 -19.08 0.81
CA LEU A 879 -8.33 -19.82 1.03
C LEU A 879 -7.96 -20.00 2.51
N MET A 880 -8.27 -19.01 3.35
CA MET A 880 -7.73 -18.96 4.72
C MET A 880 -8.77 -19.18 5.82
N LEU A 881 -10.03 -18.77 5.60
CA LEU A 881 -11.03 -18.74 6.68
C LEU A 881 -11.94 -19.98 6.69
N ASP A 882 -12.28 -20.46 7.88
CA ASP A 882 -13.42 -21.35 8.09
C ASP A 882 -14.73 -20.53 8.21
N GLU A 883 -15.87 -21.18 8.41
CA GLU A 883 -17.16 -20.48 8.51
C GLU A 883 -17.23 -19.52 9.70
N ALA A 884 -16.54 -19.83 10.81
CA ALA A 884 -16.45 -18.93 11.96
C ALA A 884 -15.65 -17.66 11.62
N GLY A 885 -14.51 -17.81 10.95
CA GLY A 885 -13.68 -16.70 10.50
C GLY A 885 -14.40 -15.82 9.47
N LYS A 886 -15.14 -16.40 8.52
CA LYS A 886 -15.97 -15.65 7.57
C LYS A 886 -17.06 -14.85 8.30
N THR A 887 -17.79 -15.51 9.20
CA THR A 887 -18.84 -14.88 9.99
C THR A 887 -18.31 -13.70 10.80
N GLU A 888 -17.15 -13.85 11.44
CA GLU A 888 -16.53 -12.75 12.19
C GLU A 888 -16.11 -11.59 11.27
N LEU A 889 -15.50 -11.88 10.12
CA LEU A 889 -15.11 -10.84 9.17
C LEU A 889 -16.31 -10.10 8.59
N ASP A 890 -17.36 -10.82 8.21
CA ASP A 890 -18.63 -10.24 7.76
C ASP A 890 -19.27 -9.37 8.83
N ARG A 891 -19.29 -9.84 10.08
CA ARG A 891 -19.79 -9.07 11.22
C ARG A 891 -18.98 -7.79 11.44
N LEU A 892 -17.65 -7.83 11.36
CA LEU A 892 -16.80 -6.64 11.50
C LEU A 892 -17.09 -5.59 10.42
N TRP A 893 -17.24 -6.03 9.17
CA TRP A 893 -17.59 -5.13 8.06
C TRP A 893 -19.00 -4.57 8.19
N ASP A 894 -19.95 -5.40 8.60
CA ASP A 894 -21.32 -4.97 8.83
C ASP A 894 -21.40 -3.96 9.98
N GLU A 895 -20.67 -4.18 11.09
CA GLU A 895 -20.50 -3.20 12.16
C GLU A 895 -19.89 -1.89 11.65
N LEU A 896 -18.84 -1.95 10.83
CA LEU A 896 -18.19 -0.75 10.27
C LEU A 896 -19.19 0.07 9.46
N ILE A 897 -19.91 -0.57 8.53
CA ILE A 897 -20.91 0.10 7.67
C ILE A 897 -22.05 0.65 8.53
N TYR A 898 -22.50 -0.11 9.53
CA TYR A 898 -23.60 0.27 10.41
C TYR A 898 -23.25 1.49 11.28
N VAL A 899 -22.11 1.44 11.96
CA VAL A 899 -21.64 2.51 12.87
C VAL A 899 -21.26 3.77 12.11
N SER A 900 -20.59 3.63 10.97
CA SER A 900 -20.18 4.77 10.13
C SER A 900 -21.33 5.40 9.34
N LYS A 901 -22.49 4.72 9.28
CA LYS A 901 -23.67 5.09 8.49
C LYS A 901 -23.31 5.39 7.03
N GLU A 902 -22.35 4.63 6.50
CA GLU A 902 -21.75 4.85 5.17
C GLU A 902 -22.80 5.02 4.06
N PRO A 903 -23.88 4.20 3.97
CA PRO A 903 -24.83 4.33 2.87
C PRO A 903 -25.57 5.66 2.85
N LEU A 904 -25.72 6.31 4.00
CA LEU A 904 -26.32 7.64 4.11
C LEU A 904 -25.33 8.73 3.72
N LYS A 905 -24.07 8.61 4.16
CA LYS A 905 -22.99 9.55 3.81
C LYS A 905 -22.65 9.51 2.33
N LEU A 906 -22.73 8.34 1.71
CA LEU A 906 -22.49 8.16 0.29
C LEU A 906 -23.44 9.00 -0.57
N VAL A 907 -24.69 9.20 -0.14
CA VAL A 907 -25.63 10.11 -0.83
C VAL A 907 -25.11 11.54 -0.80
N VAL A 908 -24.63 12.00 0.36
CA VAL A 908 -24.13 13.36 0.54
C VAL A 908 -22.84 13.57 -0.27
N SER A 909 -21.91 12.61 -0.18
CA SER A 909 -20.66 12.62 -0.94
C SER A 909 -20.92 12.63 -2.45
N HIS A 910 -21.85 11.81 -2.94
CA HIS A 910 -22.25 11.81 -4.36
C HIS A 910 -22.79 13.18 -4.82
N GLU A 911 -23.65 13.81 -4.02
CA GLU A 911 -24.22 15.13 -4.34
C GLU A 911 -23.16 16.24 -4.32
N GLN A 912 -22.24 16.22 -3.35
CA GLN A 912 -21.11 17.15 -3.29
C GLN A 912 -20.15 16.98 -4.48
N ASN A 913 -19.75 15.75 -4.78
CA ASN A 913 -18.88 15.44 -5.91
C ASN A 913 -19.49 15.85 -7.25
N ALA A 914 -20.80 15.63 -7.43
CA ALA A 914 -21.52 16.11 -8.61
C ALA A 914 -21.50 17.64 -8.72
N ALA A 915 -21.68 18.37 -7.60
CA ALA A 915 -21.62 19.82 -7.58
C ALA A 915 -20.21 20.37 -7.92
N PHE A 916 -19.15 19.81 -7.33
CA PHE A 916 -17.77 20.19 -7.66
C PHE A 916 -17.43 19.89 -9.13
N ALA A 917 -17.80 18.71 -9.63
CA ALA A 917 -17.58 18.34 -11.03
C ALA A 917 -18.25 19.30 -12.03
N THR A 918 -19.41 19.88 -11.70
CA THR A 918 -20.05 20.88 -12.58
C THR A 918 -19.23 22.16 -12.77
N GLN A 919 -18.33 22.50 -11.83
CA GLN A 919 -17.54 23.73 -11.88
C GLN A 919 -16.22 23.53 -12.64
N ASP A 920 -15.52 22.40 -12.42
CA ASP A 920 -14.16 22.19 -12.96
C ASP A 920 -14.07 21.14 -14.09
N ARG A 921 -14.97 20.14 -14.10
CA ARG A 921 -14.92 18.96 -14.99
C ARG A 921 -16.33 18.48 -15.38
N PRO A 922 -17.07 19.20 -16.24
CA PRO A 922 -18.46 18.88 -16.57
C PRO A 922 -18.65 17.50 -17.22
N ASP A 923 -17.59 16.92 -17.79
CA ASP A 923 -17.54 15.55 -18.31
C ASP A 923 -17.78 14.48 -17.22
N MET A 924 -17.35 14.75 -15.98
CA MET A 924 -17.47 13.82 -14.85
C MET A 924 -18.90 13.71 -14.32
N VAL A 925 -19.70 14.77 -14.47
CA VAL A 925 -21.10 14.82 -14.03
C VAL A 925 -21.95 13.79 -14.78
N VAL A 926 -21.67 13.62 -16.08
CA VAL A 926 -22.34 12.62 -16.94
C VAL A 926 -21.97 11.20 -16.48
N ALA A 927 -20.72 10.97 -16.11
CA ALA A 927 -20.24 9.66 -15.64
C ALA A 927 -20.86 9.23 -14.30
N PHE A 928 -21.22 10.18 -13.43
CA PHE A 928 -21.80 9.90 -12.10
C PHE A 928 -23.34 9.80 -12.07
N ALA A 929 -24.02 10.29 -13.11
CA ALA A 929 -25.48 10.28 -13.17
C ALA A 929 -26.11 8.87 -13.00
N PRO A 930 -25.57 7.78 -13.59
CA PRO A 930 -26.13 6.43 -13.44
C PRO A 930 -26.08 5.90 -11.99
N MET A 931 -25.15 6.38 -11.16
CA MET A 931 -24.93 5.89 -9.79
C MET A 931 -25.97 6.42 -8.78
N ARG A 932 -26.64 7.53 -9.09
CA ARG A 932 -27.55 8.23 -8.17
C ARG A 932 -28.68 7.34 -7.62
N ASN A 933 -29.35 6.60 -8.51
CA ASN A 933 -30.50 5.78 -8.14
C ASN A 933 -30.09 4.55 -7.31
N PRO A 934 -29.04 3.77 -7.68
CA PRO A 934 -28.48 2.72 -6.82
C PRO A 934 -28.11 3.20 -5.42
N ILE A 935 -27.36 4.31 -5.31
CA ILE A 935 -26.93 4.87 -4.01
C ILE A 935 -28.15 5.24 -3.15
N ARG A 936 -29.15 5.94 -3.72
CA ARG A 936 -30.38 6.28 -2.97
C ARG A 936 -31.19 5.05 -2.56
N LYS A 937 -31.24 4.01 -3.40
CA LYS A 937 -31.90 2.74 -3.06
C LYS A 937 -31.20 2.05 -1.87
N GLN A 938 -29.87 2.02 -1.86
CA GLN A 938 -29.07 1.47 -0.77
C GLN A 938 -29.28 2.27 0.53
N ALA A 939 -29.23 3.60 0.46
CA ALA A 939 -29.51 4.47 1.60
C ALA A 939 -30.92 4.23 2.19
N ASN A 940 -31.94 4.09 1.34
CA ASN A 940 -33.31 3.81 1.80
C ASN A 940 -33.46 2.42 2.42
N ALA A 941 -32.79 1.40 1.86
CA ALA A 941 -32.75 0.07 2.46
C ALA A 941 -32.06 0.12 3.84
N PHE A 942 -30.98 0.88 3.97
CA PHE A 942 -30.28 1.07 5.23
C PHE A 942 -31.13 1.80 6.27
N ARG A 943 -31.90 2.84 5.91
CA ARG A 943 -32.85 3.49 6.83
C ARG A 943 -33.89 2.51 7.38
N LYS A 944 -34.50 1.69 6.52
CA LYS A 944 -35.46 0.65 6.93
C LYS A 944 -34.82 -0.38 7.86
N ARG A 945 -33.55 -0.72 7.62
CA ARG A 945 -32.79 -1.61 8.49
C ARG A 945 -32.58 -1.00 9.88
N LEU A 946 -32.14 0.26 9.97
CA LEU A 946 -31.98 0.96 11.26
C LEU A 946 -33.27 0.93 12.09
N GLU A 947 -34.42 1.14 11.44
CA GLU A 947 -35.74 1.05 12.08
C GLU A 947 -36.07 -0.38 12.53
N ALA A 948 -35.78 -1.38 11.70
CA ALA A 948 -36.04 -2.79 12.01
C ALA A 948 -35.14 -3.34 13.15
N ASP A 949 -33.96 -2.74 13.35
CA ASP A 949 -33.01 -3.13 14.38
C ASP A 949 -33.30 -2.47 15.74
N GLU A 950 -34.12 -1.40 15.81
CA GLU A 950 -34.45 -0.69 17.07
C GLU A 950 -34.93 -1.62 18.21
N PRO A 951 -35.82 -2.60 17.99
CA PRO A 951 -36.28 -3.50 19.04
C PRO A 951 -35.17 -4.36 19.64
N LYS A 952 -34.15 -4.73 18.84
CA LYS A 952 -33.00 -5.52 19.30
C LYS A 952 -32.16 -4.72 20.29
N HIS A 953 -31.92 -3.44 19.99
CA HIS A 953 -31.20 -2.57 20.90
C HIS A 953 -31.96 -2.39 22.23
N LEU A 954 -33.28 -2.20 22.19
CA LEU A 954 -34.07 -2.09 23.40
C LEU A 954 -34.04 -3.38 24.22
N TYR A 955 -34.11 -4.55 23.57
CA TYR A 955 -33.95 -5.83 24.24
C TYR A 955 -32.59 -5.95 24.95
N GLU A 956 -31.50 -5.52 24.30
CA GLU A 956 -30.18 -5.49 24.93
C GLU A 956 -30.08 -4.51 26.12
N VAL A 957 -30.80 -3.40 26.10
CA VAL A 957 -30.90 -2.52 27.29
C VAL A 957 -31.57 -3.25 28.46
N LEU A 958 -32.56 -4.10 28.21
CA LEU A 958 -33.19 -4.90 29.27
C LEU A 958 -32.20 -5.95 29.82
N GLN A 959 -31.43 -6.62 28.95
CA GLN A 959 -30.36 -7.54 29.37
C GLN A 959 -29.23 -6.82 30.14
N PHE A 960 -28.93 -5.58 29.77
CA PHE A 960 -28.03 -4.72 30.53
C PHE A 960 -28.61 -4.39 31.91
N ALA A 961 -29.90 -4.11 32.01
CA ALA A 961 -30.58 -3.82 33.27
C ALA A 961 -30.67 -5.04 34.20
N ASP A 962 -30.95 -6.25 33.68
CA ASP A 962 -30.88 -7.51 34.44
C ASP A 962 -29.50 -7.68 35.12
N ARG A 963 -28.43 -7.38 34.39
CA ARG A 963 -27.05 -7.43 34.92
C ARG A 963 -26.79 -6.33 35.94
N ALA A 964 -27.16 -5.09 35.62
CA ALA A 964 -26.94 -3.94 36.48
C ALA A 964 -27.69 -4.08 37.81
N TRP A 965 -28.90 -4.61 37.80
CA TRP A 965 -29.73 -4.77 39.00
C TRP A 965 -29.46 -6.09 39.71
N ARG A 966 -28.52 -6.90 39.20
CA ARG A 966 -27.97 -8.14 39.83
C ARG A 966 -28.98 -9.27 39.99
N ARG A 967 -30.12 -9.18 39.30
CA ARG A 967 -31.20 -10.17 39.30
C ARG A 967 -32.05 -10.03 38.04
N PRO A 968 -32.85 -11.04 37.68
CA PRO A 968 -33.86 -10.89 36.65
C PRO A 968 -34.82 -9.72 36.96
N LEU A 969 -35.14 -8.94 35.93
CA LEU A 969 -36.16 -7.90 35.97
C LEU A 969 -37.55 -8.51 36.10
N THR A 970 -38.40 -7.88 36.92
CA THR A 970 -39.82 -8.23 36.94
C THR A 970 -40.51 -7.79 35.64
N GLY A 971 -41.67 -8.38 35.32
CA GLY A 971 -42.44 -7.98 34.14
C GLY A 971 -42.81 -6.49 34.15
N GLU A 972 -43.12 -5.95 35.33
CA GLU A 972 -43.40 -4.52 35.53
C GLU A 972 -42.16 -3.65 35.29
N GLU A 973 -41.00 -4.06 35.80
CA GLU A 973 -39.73 -3.35 35.60
C GLU A 973 -39.34 -3.28 34.12
N GLN A 974 -39.49 -4.40 33.39
CA GLN A 974 -39.24 -4.41 31.95
C GLN A 974 -40.20 -3.47 31.22
N GLU A 975 -41.50 -3.50 31.58
CA GLU A 975 -42.50 -2.65 30.93
C GLU A 975 -42.28 -1.16 31.22
N ASN A 976 -41.87 -0.81 32.43
CA ASN A 976 -41.51 0.56 32.80
C ASN A 976 -40.35 1.11 31.94
N LEU A 977 -39.33 0.29 31.68
CA LEU A 977 -38.22 0.68 30.78
C LEU A 977 -38.70 0.82 29.33
N ARG A 978 -39.57 -0.07 28.84
CA ARG A 978 -40.18 0.04 27.50
C ARG A 978 -41.07 1.26 27.36
N MET A 979 -41.85 1.61 28.39
CA MET A 979 -42.68 2.81 28.43
C MET A 979 -41.84 4.08 28.40
N LEU A 980 -40.74 4.14 29.18
CA LEU A 980 -39.80 5.26 29.11
C LEU A 980 -39.23 5.44 27.70
N TYR A 981 -38.74 4.36 27.10
CA TYR A 981 -38.21 4.41 25.73
C TYR A 981 -39.26 4.91 24.73
N ARG A 982 -40.49 4.36 24.76
CA ARG A 982 -41.58 4.80 23.88
C ARG A 982 -41.93 6.27 24.08
N GLY A 983 -42.07 6.73 25.32
CA GLY A 983 -42.36 8.14 25.62
C GLY A 983 -41.26 9.09 25.14
N LEU A 984 -39.99 8.67 25.15
CA LEU A 984 -38.90 9.46 24.55
C LEU A 984 -39.03 9.52 23.02
N ARG A 985 -39.38 8.41 22.35
CA ARG A 985 -39.59 8.38 20.89
C ARG A 985 -40.80 9.22 20.47
N GLU A 986 -41.88 9.23 21.26
CA GLU A 986 -43.06 10.08 21.05
C GLU A 986 -42.73 11.58 21.15
N GLN A 987 -41.72 11.95 21.94
CA GLN A 987 -41.17 13.32 22.00
C GLN A 987 -40.15 13.61 20.90
N GLU A 988 -40.14 12.81 19.83
CA GLU A 988 -39.23 12.95 18.68
C GLU A 988 -37.74 12.84 19.03
N ILE A 989 -37.39 12.30 20.20
CA ILE A 989 -35.99 12.02 20.55
C ILE A 989 -35.49 10.87 19.68
N ALA A 990 -34.38 11.09 18.97
CA ALA A 990 -33.76 10.10 18.09
C ALA A 990 -33.44 8.79 18.84
N HIS A 991 -33.55 7.66 18.13
CA HIS A 991 -33.44 6.31 18.69
C HIS A 991 -32.20 6.11 19.57
N GLU A 992 -31.02 6.46 19.06
CA GLU A 992 -29.74 6.37 19.79
C GLU A 992 -29.80 7.15 21.11
N LYS A 993 -30.32 8.38 21.08
CA LYS A 993 -30.42 9.20 22.29
C LYS A 993 -31.45 8.64 23.27
N ALA A 994 -32.55 8.07 22.79
CA ALA A 994 -33.56 7.42 23.63
C ALA A 994 -32.98 6.18 24.34
N ILE A 995 -32.22 5.34 23.63
CA ILE A 995 -31.48 4.21 24.21
C ILE A 995 -30.51 4.67 25.30
N GLN A 996 -29.72 5.71 25.02
CA GLN A 996 -28.78 6.27 26.00
C GLN A 996 -29.51 6.75 27.28
N LEU A 997 -30.64 7.45 27.13
CA LEU A 997 -31.42 7.92 28.27
C LEU A 997 -32.05 6.76 29.07
N THR A 998 -32.48 5.69 28.40
CA THR A 998 -32.96 4.47 29.08
C THR A 998 -31.82 3.79 29.85
N ILE A 999 -30.61 3.70 29.29
CA ILE A 999 -29.41 3.21 30.02
C ILE A 999 -29.11 4.11 31.23
N ALA A 1000 -29.16 5.43 31.07
CA ALA A 1000 -28.98 6.36 32.19
C ALA A 1000 -30.04 6.15 33.29
N ARG A 1001 -31.29 5.82 32.93
CA ARG A 1001 -32.34 5.44 33.89
C ARG A 1001 -31.99 4.16 34.65
N VAL A 1002 -31.43 3.15 33.97
CA VAL A 1002 -30.99 1.90 34.59
C VAL A 1002 -29.90 2.17 35.63
N LEU A 1003 -28.91 2.99 35.29
CA LEU A 1003 -27.75 3.34 36.14
C LEU A 1003 -28.06 4.37 37.25
N THR A 1004 -29.27 4.90 37.28
CA THR A 1004 -29.77 5.82 38.32
C THR A 1004 -30.91 5.21 39.13
N SER A 1005 -31.31 3.98 38.81
CA SER A 1005 -32.34 3.25 39.54
C SER A 1005 -31.85 2.92 40.95
N PRO A 1006 -32.72 2.98 41.98
CA PRO A 1006 -32.40 2.45 43.29
C PRO A 1006 -31.92 1.00 43.27
N ALA A 1007 -32.39 0.19 42.31
CA ALA A 1007 -31.95 -1.19 42.14
C ALA A 1007 -30.48 -1.32 41.72
N PHE A 1008 -29.92 -0.31 41.05
CA PHE A 1008 -28.50 -0.24 40.72
C PHE A 1008 -27.69 0.45 41.83
N LEU A 1009 -28.16 1.62 42.29
CA LEU A 1009 -27.46 2.46 43.25
C LEU A 1009 -27.36 1.83 44.64
N TYR A 1010 -28.28 0.95 45.01
CA TYR A 1010 -28.30 0.30 46.32
C TYR A 1010 -28.19 -1.21 46.22
N ARG A 1011 -27.44 -1.80 47.15
CA ARG A 1011 -27.45 -3.23 47.43
C ARG A 1011 -28.68 -3.53 48.30
N ARG A 1012 -29.82 -3.69 47.62
CA ARG A 1012 -31.10 -3.97 48.28
C ARG A 1012 -31.22 -5.47 48.54
N GLU A 1013 -31.69 -5.79 49.73
CA GLU A 1013 -32.10 -7.13 50.12
C GLU A 1013 -33.57 -7.09 50.52
N GLN A 1014 -34.32 -8.15 50.24
CA GLN A 1014 -35.72 -8.22 50.64
C GLN A 1014 -35.82 -8.53 52.13
N PRO A 1015 -36.50 -7.67 52.92
CA PRO A 1015 -36.73 -7.96 54.33
C PRO A 1015 -37.67 -9.17 54.46
N GLY A 1016 -37.37 -10.03 55.44
CA GLY A 1016 -38.25 -11.12 55.84
C GLY A 1016 -39.58 -10.63 56.42
N GLY A 1017 -40.56 -11.54 56.53
CA GLY A 1017 -41.92 -11.19 56.96
C GLY A 1017 -42.09 -10.93 58.46
N GLY A 1018 -41.05 -11.15 59.28
CA GLY A 1018 -41.13 -11.06 60.74
C GLY A 1018 -39.83 -10.59 61.41
N ALA A 1019 -39.80 -10.61 62.75
CA ALA A 1019 -38.68 -10.13 63.56
C ALA A 1019 -37.51 -11.14 63.72
N LYS A 1020 -37.55 -12.28 63.02
CA LYS A 1020 -36.51 -13.30 63.08
C LYS A 1020 -35.56 -13.13 61.88
N PRO A 1021 -34.24 -13.38 62.06
CA PRO A 1021 -33.31 -13.43 60.94
C PRO A 1021 -33.75 -14.48 59.90
N GLU A 1022 -33.70 -14.11 58.62
CA GLU A 1022 -33.99 -14.99 57.48
C GLU A 1022 -32.77 -15.08 56.56
N VAL A 1023 -32.65 -16.20 55.83
CA VAL A 1023 -31.56 -16.42 54.88
C VAL A 1023 -31.83 -15.60 53.62
N VAL A 1024 -30.81 -14.91 53.13
CA VAL A 1024 -30.89 -14.15 51.88
C VAL A 1024 -31.08 -15.06 50.66
N SER A 1025 -31.69 -14.55 49.61
CA SER A 1025 -31.84 -15.26 48.34
C SER A 1025 -30.49 -15.56 47.68
N SER A 1026 -30.45 -16.53 46.77
CA SER A 1026 -29.22 -16.84 46.00
C SER A 1026 -28.67 -15.63 45.23
N TYR A 1027 -29.54 -14.73 44.73
CA TYR A 1027 -29.12 -13.50 44.04
C TYR A 1027 -28.46 -12.49 44.98
N GLU A 1028 -29.00 -12.33 46.18
CA GLU A 1028 -28.42 -11.48 47.21
C GLU A 1028 -27.11 -12.07 47.73
N GLN A 1029 -27.03 -13.40 47.86
CA GLN A 1029 -25.79 -14.09 48.22
C GLN A 1029 -24.70 -13.91 47.16
N ALA A 1030 -25.04 -14.02 45.87
CA ALA A 1030 -24.13 -13.73 44.76
C ALA A 1030 -23.62 -12.28 44.82
N ALA A 1031 -24.53 -11.32 45.03
CA ALA A 1031 -24.16 -9.90 45.15
C ALA A 1031 -23.30 -9.64 46.40
N ARG A 1032 -23.60 -10.26 47.54
CA ARG A 1032 -22.76 -10.15 48.75
C ARG A 1032 -21.35 -10.66 48.48
N LEU A 1033 -21.22 -11.84 47.88
CA LEU A 1033 -19.92 -12.43 47.56
C LEU A 1033 -19.14 -11.60 46.53
N SER A 1034 -19.79 -11.12 45.47
CA SER A 1034 -19.14 -10.35 44.41
C SER A 1034 -18.64 -8.98 44.89
N TYR A 1035 -19.42 -8.26 45.69
CA TYR A 1035 -18.98 -6.97 46.22
C TYR A 1035 -17.93 -7.11 47.32
N PHE A 1036 -17.96 -8.21 48.07
CA PHE A 1036 -16.93 -8.49 49.06
C PHE A 1036 -15.56 -8.76 48.40
N LEU A 1037 -15.53 -9.61 47.36
CA LEU A 1037 -14.26 -10.02 46.73
C LEU A 1037 -13.79 -9.09 45.60
N TRP A 1038 -14.73 -8.49 44.84
CA TRP A 1038 -14.41 -7.74 43.62
C TRP A 1038 -14.96 -6.31 43.62
N SER A 1039 -15.62 -5.87 44.69
CA SER A 1039 -16.25 -4.55 44.80
C SER A 1039 -17.11 -4.20 43.58
N SER A 1040 -17.76 -5.22 42.99
CA SER A 1040 -18.47 -5.13 41.72
C SER A 1040 -19.52 -6.23 41.60
N LEU A 1041 -20.27 -6.20 40.50
CA LEU A 1041 -21.39 -7.07 40.21
C LEU A 1041 -20.95 -8.54 40.02
N PRO A 1042 -21.86 -9.52 40.25
CA PRO A 1042 -21.62 -10.92 39.91
C PRO A 1042 -21.32 -11.10 38.41
N ASP A 1043 -20.35 -11.94 38.08
CA ASP A 1043 -20.08 -12.30 36.68
C ASP A 1043 -21.08 -13.33 36.15
N LYS A 1044 -20.97 -13.67 34.86
CA LYS A 1044 -21.94 -14.57 34.20
C LYS A 1044 -22.07 -15.92 34.91
N GLU A 1045 -20.94 -16.52 35.30
CA GLU A 1045 -20.92 -17.83 35.97
C GLU A 1045 -21.58 -17.77 37.35
N LEU A 1046 -21.25 -16.76 38.16
CA LEU A 1046 -21.86 -16.60 39.49
C LEU A 1046 -23.36 -16.30 39.40
N ARG A 1047 -23.79 -15.51 38.42
CA ARG A 1047 -25.23 -15.26 38.17
C ARG A 1047 -25.96 -16.53 37.76
N GLN A 1048 -25.35 -17.38 36.92
CA GLN A 1048 -25.95 -18.64 36.50
C GLN A 1048 -26.12 -19.59 37.70
N ALA A 1049 -25.06 -19.76 38.52
CA ALA A 1049 -25.15 -20.56 39.75
C ALA A 1049 -26.21 -20.02 40.73
N SER A 1050 -26.41 -18.70 40.76
CA SER A 1050 -27.48 -18.06 41.53
C SER A 1050 -28.88 -18.34 40.97
N GLU A 1051 -29.04 -18.29 39.65
CA GLU A 1051 -30.32 -18.55 38.97
C GLU A 1051 -30.77 -20.00 39.14
N GLU A 1052 -29.81 -20.94 39.11
CA GLU A 1052 -30.01 -22.36 39.34
C GLU A 1052 -30.19 -22.70 40.85
N GLY A 1053 -30.05 -21.71 41.75
CA GLY A 1053 -30.21 -21.88 43.20
C GLY A 1053 -29.07 -22.66 43.88
N GLU A 1054 -27.96 -22.89 43.17
CA GLU A 1054 -26.86 -23.73 43.66
C GLU A 1054 -26.00 -23.06 44.74
N LEU A 1055 -26.07 -21.73 44.87
CA LEU A 1055 -25.29 -20.99 45.86
C LEU A 1055 -25.70 -21.27 47.32
N ALA A 1056 -26.89 -21.84 47.53
CA ALA A 1056 -27.28 -22.38 48.82
C ALA A 1056 -26.46 -23.62 49.24
N ASN A 1057 -25.77 -24.29 48.29
CA ASN A 1057 -24.89 -25.41 48.57
C ASN A 1057 -23.50 -24.92 48.96
N GLU A 1058 -23.04 -25.29 50.15
CA GLU A 1058 -21.74 -24.90 50.68
C GLU A 1058 -20.56 -25.29 49.77
N LYS A 1059 -20.62 -26.43 49.09
CA LYS A 1059 -19.55 -26.86 48.17
C LYS A 1059 -19.49 -25.98 46.94
N THR A 1060 -20.65 -25.63 46.37
CA THR A 1060 -20.74 -24.74 45.20
C THR A 1060 -20.31 -23.33 45.57
N LEU A 1061 -20.77 -22.81 46.71
CA LEU A 1061 -20.35 -21.52 47.23
C LEU A 1061 -18.83 -21.46 47.41
N LEU A 1062 -18.24 -22.46 48.07
CA LEU A 1062 -16.78 -22.54 48.27
C LEU A 1062 -16.02 -22.64 46.95
N ALA A 1063 -16.53 -23.41 45.98
CA ALA A 1063 -15.93 -23.51 44.65
C ALA A 1063 -15.95 -22.16 43.92
N GLN A 1064 -17.08 -21.45 43.94
CA GLN A 1064 -17.21 -20.11 43.37
C GLN A 1064 -16.30 -19.10 44.07
N THR A 1065 -16.25 -19.09 45.40
CA THR A 1065 -15.31 -18.24 46.17
C THR A 1065 -13.86 -18.48 45.76
N ARG A 1066 -13.41 -19.74 45.68
CA ARG A 1066 -12.03 -20.07 45.25
C ARG A 1066 -11.73 -19.65 43.82
N ARG A 1067 -12.68 -19.83 42.90
CA ARG A 1067 -12.57 -19.37 41.51
C ARG A 1067 -12.40 -17.84 41.49
N MET A 1068 -13.25 -17.14 42.24
CA MET A 1068 -13.25 -15.68 42.26
C MET A 1068 -11.98 -15.10 42.86
N LEU A 1069 -11.43 -15.71 43.91
CA LEU A 1069 -10.15 -15.30 44.51
C LEU A 1069 -9.01 -15.38 43.51
N ARG A 1070 -9.00 -16.37 42.61
CA ARG A 1070 -7.98 -16.51 41.55
C ARG A 1070 -8.11 -15.49 40.41
N ASP A 1071 -9.21 -14.74 40.33
CA ASP A 1071 -9.41 -13.71 39.31
C ASP A 1071 -8.56 -12.47 39.59
N SER A 1072 -8.13 -11.78 38.53
CA SER A 1072 -7.46 -10.48 38.57
C SER A 1072 -8.18 -9.44 39.43
N ARG A 1073 -9.52 -9.47 39.48
CA ARG A 1073 -10.38 -8.54 40.23
C ARG A 1073 -10.23 -8.63 41.75
N THR A 1074 -9.67 -9.71 42.29
CA THR A 1074 -9.36 -9.86 43.74
C THR A 1074 -8.42 -8.77 44.25
N ARG A 1075 -7.63 -8.15 43.37
CA ARG A 1075 -6.87 -6.95 43.69
C ARG A 1075 -7.73 -5.85 44.33
N ARG A 1076 -8.99 -5.71 43.92
CA ARG A 1076 -9.93 -4.74 44.49
C ARG A 1076 -10.22 -5.02 45.96
N MET A 1077 -10.22 -6.28 46.41
CA MET A 1077 -10.30 -6.62 47.83
C MET A 1077 -9.05 -6.15 48.59
N ALA A 1078 -7.85 -6.30 48.03
CA ALA A 1078 -6.64 -5.76 48.64
C ALA A 1078 -6.71 -4.23 48.80
N GLU A 1079 -7.16 -3.52 47.76
CA GLU A 1079 -7.31 -2.06 47.78
C GLU A 1079 -8.44 -1.58 48.72
N GLN A 1080 -9.62 -2.21 48.64
CA GLN A 1080 -10.85 -1.73 49.29
C GLN A 1080 -11.06 -2.28 50.71
N PHE A 1081 -10.43 -3.39 51.06
CA PHE A 1081 -10.47 -3.95 52.40
C PHE A 1081 -9.13 -3.76 53.12
N ALA A 1082 -8.04 -4.36 52.63
CA ALA A 1082 -6.78 -4.39 53.37
C ALA A 1082 -6.11 -3.00 53.47
N CYS A 1083 -6.04 -2.24 52.39
CA CYS A 1083 -5.46 -0.90 52.43
C CYS A 1083 -6.31 0.10 53.23
N GLN A 1084 -7.64 -0.05 53.26
CA GLN A 1084 -8.50 0.76 54.13
C GLN A 1084 -8.30 0.39 55.61
N TRP A 1085 -8.24 -0.91 55.92
CA TRP A 1085 -7.98 -1.42 57.26
C TRP A 1085 -6.63 -0.94 57.83
N LEU A 1086 -5.60 -0.88 56.98
CA LEU A 1086 -4.29 -0.33 57.35
C LEU A 1086 -4.19 1.20 57.27
N HIS A 1087 -5.25 1.89 56.89
CA HIS A 1087 -5.28 3.35 56.66
C HIS A 1087 -4.23 3.85 55.65
N ILE A 1088 -3.92 3.04 54.64
CA ILE A 1088 -3.01 3.38 53.53
C ILE A 1088 -3.71 3.48 52.17
N SER A 1089 -5.05 3.45 52.15
CA SER A 1089 -5.84 3.62 50.93
C SER A 1089 -5.50 4.94 50.24
N GLY A 1090 -5.21 4.88 48.94
CA GLY A 1090 -4.82 6.06 48.14
C GLY A 1090 -3.44 6.63 48.46
N PHE A 1091 -2.57 5.91 49.18
CA PHE A 1091 -1.23 6.37 49.56
C PHE A 1091 -0.36 6.79 48.37
N ASN A 1092 -0.58 6.21 47.19
CA ASN A 1092 0.10 6.61 45.95
C ASN A 1092 -0.12 8.10 45.57
N GLN A 1093 -1.15 8.74 46.11
CA GLN A 1093 -1.45 10.17 45.91
C GLN A 1093 -0.94 11.06 47.05
N ASN A 1094 -0.39 10.50 48.13
CA ASN A 1094 0.10 11.26 49.29
C ASN A 1094 1.25 12.20 48.86
N ASN A 1095 1.09 13.50 49.14
CA ASN A 1095 2.05 14.57 48.83
C ASN A 1095 2.58 15.27 50.09
N ASP A 1096 2.41 14.69 51.28
CA ASP A 1096 2.70 15.35 52.56
C ASP A 1096 4.20 15.49 52.82
N LYS A 1097 5.04 14.81 52.03
CA LYS A 1097 6.50 14.92 52.13
C LYS A 1097 7.01 16.10 51.31
N ASN A 1098 7.86 16.91 51.95
CA ASN A 1098 8.54 18.01 51.27
C ASN A 1098 9.51 17.47 50.22
N VAL A 1099 9.21 17.70 48.95
CA VAL A 1099 10.00 17.21 47.79
C VAL A 1099 11.45 17.74 47.81
N LYS A 1100 11.73 18.88 48.47
CA LYS A 1100 13.11 19.37 48.62
C LYS A 1100 13.93 18.52 49.60
N LEU A 1101 13.31 17.95 50.63
CA LEU A 1101 13.97 17.12 51.63
C LEU A 1101 13.98 15.64 51.24
N TYR A 1102 12.96 15.20 50.50
CA TYR A 1102 12.78 13.82 50.06
C TYR A 1102 12.51 13.77 48.54
N PRO A 1103 13.52 14.04 47.70
CA PRO A 1103 13.35 14.16 46.25
C PRO A 1103 12.92 12.84 45.58
N GLU A 1104 13.24 11.69 46.18
CA GLU A 1104 12.88 10.36 45.66
C GLU A 1104 11.44 9.94 46.00
N PHE A 1105 10.80 10.58 46.99
CA PHE A 1105 9.48 10.16 47.47
C PHE A 1105 8.38 10.19 46.38
N PRO A 1106 8.31 11.19 45.49
CA PRO A 1106 7.34 11.20 44.40
C PRO A 1106 7.45 9.98 43.46
N GLU A 1107 8.66 9.47 43.26
CA GLU A 1107 8.94 8.28 42.44
C GLU A 1107 8.66 6.97 43.20
N LEU A 1108 8.95 6.94 44.52
CA LEU A 1108 8.83 5.74 45.36
C LEU A 1108 7.41 5.46 45.89
N ARG A 1109 6.62 6.48 46.23
CA ARG A 1109 5.31 6.30 46.90
C ARG A 1109 4.34 5.38 46.17
N GLY A 1110 4.40 5.35 44.83
CA GLY A 1110 3.60 4.47 44.01
C GLY A 1110 4.01 3.01 44.18
N ALA A 1111 5.31 2.73 44.18
CA ALA A 1111 5.84 1.39 44.42
C ALA A 1111 5.58 0.91 45.85
N MET A 1112 5.69 1.80 46.85
CA MET A 1112 5.36 1.48 48.25
C MET A 1112 3.90 1.06 48.43
N TYR A 1113 2.97 1.78 47.78
CA TYR A 1113 1.56 1.40 47.78
C TYR A 1113 1.35 0.06 47.05
N GLU A 1114 1.96 -0.10 45.88
CA GLU A 1114 1.85 -1.30 45.05
C GLU A 1114 2.37 -2.56 45.76
N GLU A 1115 3.44 -2.46 46.53
CA GLU A 1115 3.98 -3.56 47.34
C GLU A 1115 2.92 -4.08 48.31
N SER A 1116 2.25 -3.18 49.03
CA SER A 1116 1.21 -3.55 49.99
C SER A 1116 0.02 -4.20 49.30
N VAL A 1117 -0.44 -3.63 48.17
CA VAL A 1117 -1.55 -4.19 47.40
C VAL A 1117 -1.21 -5.59 46.89
N ARG A 1118 -0.01 -5.79 46.32
CA ARG A 1118 0.42 -7.11 45.81
C ARG A 1118 0.57 -8.15 46.90
N PHE A 1119 1.06 -7.77 48.08
CA PHE A 1119 1.17 -8.68 49.22
C PHE A 1119 -0.20 -9.24 49.61
N PHE A 1120 -1.21 -8.39 49.78
CA PHE A 1120 -2.56 -8.85 50.12
C PHE A 1120 -3.25 -9.57 48.95
N GLU A 1121 -3.03 -9.12 47.71
CA GLU A 1121 -3.53 -9.82 46.53
C GLU A 1121 -3.00 -11.26 46.45
N ASP A 1122 -1.71 -11.47 46.74
CA ASP A 1122 -1.09 -12.79 46.82
C ASP A 1122 -1.65 -13.62 47.99
N MET A 1123 -1.73 -13.03 49.19
CA MET A 1123 -2.27 -13.67 50.40
C MET A 1123 -3.74 -14.12 50.25
N PHE A 1124 -4.56 -13.39 49.50
CA PHE A 1124 -5.94 -13.78 49.24
C PHE A 1124 -6.05 -14.88 48.17
N ARG A 1125 -5.07 -14.97 47.27
CA ARG A 1125 -5.08 -15.91 46.15
C ARG A 1125 -4.51 -17.29 46.49
N ASN A 1126 -3.47 -17.30 47.31
CA ASN A 1126 -2.61 -18.45 47.58
C ASN A 1126 -2.68 -18.82 49.07
#